data_AF-A0A2L0GKG6-F1
#
_entry.id   AF-A0A2L0GKG6-F1
#
_cell.length_a   1.000
_cell.length_b   1.000
_cell.length_c   1.000
_cell.angle_alpha   90.00
_cell.angle_beta   90.00
_cell.angle_gamma   90.00
#
_symmetry.space_group_name_H-M   'P 1'
#
loop_
_entity.id
_entity.type
_entity.pdbx_description
1 polymer ?
#
loop_
_entity_poly.entity_id
_entity_poly.type
_entity_poly.pdbx_seq_one_letter_code
_entity_poly.pdbx_strand_id
1 'polypeptide(L)'
;MAYRLGIDLGTNSLGWCALDLGADGAPEGLRDGGVRIYSDGREAKTGASLAVDRRNARAMRRRRDRYLRRRAVLLAELIRFGLMPADEAHRKALERLDPYHIRAVALDQAVPVHFLGRAVFHLNQRRGFKSNRKANPAADDAELGVVATGSENLDAAMQAAGARTYGEYLMRRHALDPGDYSASARRTRIRRRDGDEDYAFFPARRHLEEEFAALWQAQEPHHPDILTPEARARLHAIIFYQRPLKSPPVGRCAYTDEPRMAKAHPLFQRLRLVKAINELTIEEVGEAPRPLTHAQREQILRAWRSPTETKRSMTWGALRKAAGLPRSSRFRGEDRRGKGLSGDEVEAELVRLYGPGWRDLSPDEQWRIIERLNEEEDEAALIDFLQAEIGLDETSAHAVTRARLPEGHARIGRNAAARILTELEADVIPETEAVARCGWRHSDDRTGEVWASLPYYGQILDRQIPPGSQDPEDRPEECYGRIANPTVHIGFGQLRRVINAVIARHGLPHDIVIRLSRDLKLSEDQQAEIKRATRRNTDAAIRRGAMLEQLGIANTGRNRVILQLWEELHPDPQARVCIYTGQPISIEMLFSGDTCIDHILPIRVTLDDSNGNKLVCMAAANRCKGNRAPFEAFGTSADWDAILARAQNLPPNKRWRFAPDALTRFGEESDFIARQLTDTQYLSRLAKEYLCALYPADRGEGSQKVRVIPGRHSEMLRRTWGLNSLLHDHNYAQTAKPKNRLDHRHHLIDALVTALTDQRLMQKIATVAGRNDELGMAHIFKDMPEPWPGFREELKALLDRTVVSHKPDHGSIASPADRAKGQDRTAGRLHNDTAYGLTGETDDKGNDIVVHRVPLLSLDNDQKIAAVRDDHLRGELLQALARKSGKDREAALRRFATEHPVYRDIHHVRVTEPLNALKIHDKQGRVYKGYKGDANYRYDVWRMPNGKWTGNVVTMFEAHQAAAGEGQEWRPHPAAKRVIRLHRNDMVALEHPDDGYGIYRVVKMRVDGQLTLAKHNEAGDLKRRHGASNDEDPFKYLAKAAGTLQKMKMRQIRIDETGRVWDPGPRQ
;
A
#
# COMPACT_ATOMS: atom_id res chain seq x y z
N MET A 1 -11.55 39.37 20.74
CA MET A 1 -11.97 38.39 21.77
C MET A 1 -11.20 37.09 21.58
N ALA A 2 -10.75 36.48 22.68
CA ALA A 2 -10.09 35.18 22.65
C ALA A 2 -11.07 34.10 22.12
N TYR A 3 -10.54 33.04 21.51
CA TYR A 3 -11.37 31.91 21.08
C TYR A 3 -10.61 30.60 21.08
N ARG A 4 -11.34 29.49 21.27
CA ARG A 4 -10.82 28.13 21.15
C ARG A 4 -11.19 27.54 19.81
N LEU A 5 -10.26 26.84 19.18
CA LEU A 5 -10.53 26.11 17.93
C LEU A 5 -10.56 24.59 18.18
N GLY A 6 -11.72 23.97 17.99
CA GLY A 6 -11.85 22.51 17.92
C GLY A 6 -11.65 22.00 16.50
N ILE A 7 -10.91 20.90 16.36
CA ILE A 7 -10.62 20.26 15.08
C ILE A 7 -10.97 18.77 15.15
N ASP A 8 -11.90 18.36 14.28
CA ASP A 8 -12.13 16.96 13.95
C ASP A 8 -11.42 16.61 12.65
N LEU A 9 -10.28 15.92 12.74
CA LEU A 9 -9.46 15.58 11.58
C LEU A 9 -9.60 14.09 11.22
N GLY A 10 -10.20 13.81 10.05
CA GLY A 10 -10.34 12.47 9.48
C GLY A 10 -9.46 12.25 8.25
N THR A 11 -9.55 11.07 7.62
CA THR A 11 -8.79 10.78 6.37
C THR A 11 -9.36 11.46 5.12
N ASN A 12 -10.65 11.78 5.13
CA ASN A 12 -11.39 12.36 4.00
C ASN A 12 -12.25 13.57 4.40
N SER A 13 -12.10 14.05 5.64
CA SER A 13 -12.85 15.18 6.17
C SER A 13 -12.05 15.95 7.22
N LEU A 14 -12.45 17.21 7.42
CA LEU A 14 -11.97 18.08 8.48
C LEU A 14 -13.16 18.94 8.92
N GLY A 15 -13.63 18.72 10.15
CA GLY A 15 -14.56 19.61 10.84
C GLY A 15 -13.80 20.59 11.70
N TRP A 16 -14.26 21.84 11.78
CA TRP A 16 -13.68 22.84 12.67
C TRP A 16 -14.78 23.69 13.32
N CYS A 17 -14.57 24.09 14.57
CA CYS A 17 -15.50 24.93 15.31
C CYS A 17 -14.73 25.92 16.18
N ALA A 18 -15.07 27.20 16.09
CA ALA A 18 -14.51 28.28 16.89
C ALA A 18 -15.50 28.68 18.00
N LEU A 19 -15.05 28.64 19.24
CA LEU A 19 -15.83 29.01 20.43
C LEU A 19 -15.31 30.30 21.04
N ASP A 20 -16.20 31.23 21.33
CA ASP A 20 -15.87 32.42 22.13
C ASP A 20 -15.53 32.00 23.55
N LEU A 21 -14.50 32.64 24.13
CA LEU A 21 -14.03 32.36 25.49
C LEU A 21 -14.26 33.58 26.38
N GLY A 22 -14.88 33.33 27.54
CA GLY A 22 -14.98 34.29 28.63
C GLY A 22 -13.63 34.58 29.30
N ALA A 23 -13.63 35.49 30.28
CA ALA A 23 -12.41 35.91 30.99
C ALA A 23 -11.73 34.77 31.78
N ASP A 24 -12.49 33.75 32.18
CA ASP A 24 -12.02 32.54 32.86
C ASP A 24 -11.53 31.44 31.89
N GLY A 25 -11.62 31.69 30.58
CA GLY A 25 -11.27 30.73 29.54
C GLY A 25 -12.31 29.63 29.29
N ALA A 26 -13.52 29.77 29.86
CA ALA A 26 -14.65 28.89 29.58
C ALA A 26 -15.34 29.27 28.26
N PRO A 27 -15.86 28.29 27.49
CA PRO A 27 -16.68 28.58 26.32
C PRO A 27 -18.00 29.29 26.70
N GLU A 28 -18.32 30.39 26.02
CA GLU A 28 -19.54 31.17 26.27
C GLU A 28 -20.46 31.35 25.05
N GLY A 29 -20.02 30.93 23.86
CA GLY A 29 -20.80 31.07 22.62
C GLY A 29 -20.15 30.46 21.38
N LEU A 30 -20.95 30.27 20.31
CA LEU A 30 -20.45 29.84 19.00
C LEU A 30 -20.02 31.03 18.12
N ARG A 31 -18.71 31.14 17.84
CA ARG A 31 -18.19 32.12 16.89
C ARG A 31 -18.46 31.72 15.45
N ASP A 32 -17.97 30.55 15.05
CA ASP A 32 -18.03 30.07 13.66
C ASP A 32 -17.75 28.56 13.56
N GLY A 33 -17.98 27.98 12.39
CA GLY A 33 -17.64 26.58 12.15
C GLY A 33 -17.85 26.16 10.71
N GLY A 34 -17.28 25.02 10.34
CA GLY A 34 -17.41 24.50 8.99
C GLY A 34 -16.91 23.08 8.81
N VAL A 35 -17.13 22.57 7.61
CA VAL A 35 -16.71 21.21 7.21
C VAL A 35 -16.04 21.26 5.85
N ARG A 36 -14.86 20.64 5.77
CA ARG A 36 -14.10 20.45 4.54
C ARG A 36 -14.00 18.97 4.21
N ILE A 37 -14.55 18.57 3.07
CA ILE A 37 -14.51 17.20 2.53
C ILE A 37 -13.48 17.11 1.40
N TYR A 38 -12.70 16.04 1.39
CA TYR A 38 -11.63 15.82 0.41
C TYR A 38 -11.38 14.34 0.16
N SER A 39 -10.74 14.00 -0.97
CA SER A 39 -10.35 12.63 -1.28
C SER A 39 -9.18 12.17 -0.39
N ASP A 40 -9.20 10.95 0.09
CA ASP A 40 -8.10 10.33 0.85
C ASP A 40 -6.99 9.73 -0.05
N GLY A 41 -7.05 9.95 -1.37
CA GLY A 41 -6.07 9.45 -2.34
C GLY A 41 -6.21 7.97 -2.66
N ARG A 42 -7.39 7.39 -2.42
CA ARG A 42 -7.71 5.98 -2.70
C ARG A 42 -8.81 5.85 -3.75
N GLU A 43 -8.86 4.69 -4.40
CA GLU A 43 -9.92 4.35 -5.35
C GLU A 43 -11.20 3.97 -4.58
N ALA A 44 -12.35 4.51 -5.01
CA ALA A 44 -13.57 4.48 -4.20
C ALA A 44 -14.18 3.08 -4.03
N LYS A 45 -13.99 2.16 -4.99
CA LYS A 45 -14.56 0.81 -4.94
C LYS A 45 -13.69 -0.17 -4.17
N THR A 46 -12.38 -0.06 -4.37
CA THR A 46 -11.38 -1.01 -3.90
C THR A 46 -10.63 -0.51 -2.68
N GLY A 47 -10.77 0.76 -2.27
CA GLY A 47 -10.01 1.37 -1.17
C GLY A 47 -8.48 1.33 -1.37
N ALA A 48 -8.01 0.92 -2.56
CA ALA A 48 -6.60 0.79 -2.88
C ALA A 48 -5.97 2.17 -3.08
N SER A 49 -4.69 2.30 -2.76
CA SER A 49 -3.97 3.55 -2.95
C SER A 49 -3.73 3.84 -4.43
N LEU A 50 -4.20 5.00 -4.91
CA LEU A 50 -3.97 5.46 -6.30
C LEU A 50 -2.48 5.57 -6.65
N ALA A 51 -1.63 5.81 -5.63
CA ALA A 51 -0.18 5.89 -5.81
C ALA A 51 0.45 4.52 -6.14
N VAL A 52 -0.11 3.42 -5.60
CA VAL A 52 0.36 2.05 -5.88
C VAL A 52 0.03 1.67 -7.32
N ASP A 53 -1.19 1.93 -7.79
CA ASP A 53 -1.59 1.66 -9.17
C ASP A 53 -0.74 2.46 -10.17
N ARG A 54 -0.51 3.75 -9.89
CA ARG A 54 0.40 4.58 -10.68
C ARG A 54 1.82 4.03 -10.71
N ARG A 55 2.33 3.51 -9.58
CA ARG A 55 3.67 2.89 -9.49
C ARG A 55 3.74 1.62 -10.33
N ASN A 56 2.72 0.76 -10.28
CA ASN A 56 2.64 -0.48 -11.05
C ASN A 56 2.59 -0.20 -12.56
N ALA A 57 1.73 0.75 -12.99
CA ALA A 57 1.65 1.17 -14.38
C ALA A 57 3.00 1.75 -14.88
N ARG A 58 3.68 2.56 -14.07
CA ARG A 58 5.01 3.09 -14.38
C ARG A 58 6.06 1.98 -14.48
N ALA A 59 6.02 0.98 -13.60
CA ALA A 59 6.93 -0.16 -13.66
C ALA A 59 6.73 -0.98 -14.95
N MET A 60 5.48 -1.24 -15.34
CA MET A 60 5.14 -1.91 -16.60
C MET A 60 5.66 -1.14 -17.83
N ARG A 61 5.41 0.18 -17.89
CA ARG A 61 5.92 1.04 -18.98
C ARG A 61 7.45 0.98 -19.06
N ARG A 62 8.15 1.20 -17.94
CA ARG A 62 9.62 1.13 -17.90
C ARG A 62 10.15 -0.23 -18.34
N ARG A 63 9.51 -1.34 -17.94
CA ARG A 63 9.90 -2.69 -18.40
C ARG A 63 9.77 -2.81 -19.92
N ARG A 64 8.64 -2.37 -20.48
CA ARG A 64 8.39 -2.37 -21.93
C ARG A 64 9.39 -1.48 -22.69
N ASP A 65 9.59 -0.24 -22.25
CA ASP A 65 10.47 0.71 -22.94
C ASP A 65 11.93 0.26 -22.93
N ARG A 66 12.38 -0.30 -21.80
CA ARG A 66 13.72 -0.89 -21.68
C ARG A 66 13.87 -2.13 -22.57
N TYR A 67 12.84 -2.96 -22.64
CA TYR A 67 12.81 -4.12 -23.55
C TYR A 67 12.91 -3.69 -25.02
N LEU A 68 12.12 -2.70 -25.45
CA LEU A 68 12.15 -2.17 -26.82
C LEU A 68 13.49 -1.51 -27.14
N ARG A 69 14.02 -0.68 -26.24
CA ARG A 69 15.32 -0.01 -26.41
C ARG A 69 16.45 -1.02 -26.52
N ARG A 70 16.51 -2.01 -25.62
CA ARG A 70 17.51 -3.08 -25.69
C ARG A 70 17.44 -3.80 -27.03
N ARG A 71 16.24 -4.16 -27.48
CA ARG A 71 16.05 -4.87 -28.74
C ARG A 71 16.48 -4.05 -29.96
N ALA A 72 16.21 -2.75 -29.96
CA ALA A 72 16.65 -1.85 -31.02
C ALA A 72 18.18 -1.71 -31.06
N VAL A 73 18.82 -1.48 -29.89
CA VAL A 73 20.28 -1.39 -29.78
C VAL A 73 20.94 -2.72 -30.16
N LEU A 74 20.41 -3.84 -29.69
CA LEU A 74 20.91 -5.17 -30.03
C LEU A 74 20.82 -5.42 -31.54
N LEU A 75 19.70 -5.06 -32.17
CA LEU A 75 19.55 -5.24 -33.61
C LEU A 75 20.55 -4.40 -34.40
N ALA A 76 20.75 -3.13 -34.02
CA ALA A 76 21.73 -2.26 -34.65
C ALA A 76 23.16 -2.81 -34.54
N GLU A 77 23.53 -3.35 -33.37
CA GLU A 77 24.86 -3.92 -33.14
C GLU A 77 25.05 -5.26 -33.86
N LEU A 78 24.02 -6.11 -33.90
CA LEU A 78 24.06 -7.33 -34.72
C LEU A 78 24.26 -7.02 -36.20
N ILE A 79 23.67 -5.93 -36.71
CA ILE A 79 23.90 -5.46 -38.09
C ILE A 79 25.32 -4.93 -38.25
N ARG A 80 25.79 -4.09 -37.31
CA ARG A 80 27.15 -3.52 -37.33
C ARG A 80 28.23 -4.61 -37.40
N PHE A 81 28.07 -5.67 -36.63
CA PHE A 81 29.01 -6.79 -36.62
C PHE A 81 28.76 -7.82 -37.72
N GLY A 82 27.75 -7.66 -38.59
CA GLY A 82 27.47 -8.60 -39.67
C GLY A 82 26.72 -9.89 -39.26
N LEU A 83 26.24 -9.98 -38.01
CA LEU A 83 25.37 -11.08 -37.56
C LEU A 83 23.92 -10.94 -38.04
N MET A 84 23.52 -9.80 -38.58
CA MET A 84 22.18 -9.57 -39.15
C MET A 84 22.28 -8.82 -40.48
N PRO A 85 21.42 -9.15 -41.47
CA PRO A 85 21.36 -8.39 -42.72
C PRO A 85 21.08 -6.91 -42.48
N ALA A 86 21.71 -6.02 -43.25
CA ALA A 86 21.42 -4.58 -43.25
C ALA A 86 20.04 -4.27 -43.88
N ASP A 87 19.61 -5.08 -44.84
CA ASP A 87 18.30 -4.99 -45.47
C ASP A 87 17.17 -5.51 -44.55
N GLU A 88 16.04 -4.79 -44.52
CA GLU A 88 14.92 -5.14 -43.65
C GLU A 88 14.15 -6.37 -44.13
N ALA A 89 13.98 -6.55 -45.45
CA ALA A 89 13.24 -7.69 -45.99
C ALA A 89 13.95 -9.02 -45.68
N HIS A 90 15.27 -9.08 -45.83
CA HIS A 90 16.07 -10.24 -45.44
C HIS A 90 16.02 -10.50 -43.94
N ARG A 91 16.07 -9.47 -43.09
CA ARG A 91 15.86 -9.65 -41.63
C ARG A 91 14.48 -10.21 -41.31
N LYS A 92 13.44 -9.76 -42.01
CA LYS A 92 12.07 -10.25 -41.83
C LYS A 92 11.92 -11.71 -42.22
N ALA A 93 12.63 -12.17 -43.25
CA ALA A 93 12.65 -13.59 -43.61
C ALA A 93 13.16 -14.49 -42.46
N LEU A 94 14.14 -14.02 -41.67
CA LEU A 94 14.69 -14.76 -40.52
C LEU A 94 13.67 -14.96 -39.38
N GLU A 95 12.59 -14.17 -39.31
CA GLU A 95 11.55 -14.35 -38.27
C GLU A 95 10.83 -15.69 -38.39
N ARG A 96 10.77 -16.27 -39.60
CA ARG A 96 10.14 -17.57 -39.89
C ARG A 96 10.97 -18.76 -39.42
N LEU A 97 12.27 -18.57 -39.20
CA LEU A 97 13.16 -19.62 -38.73
C LEU A 97 12.93 -19.91 -37.25
N ASP A 98 12.93 -21.19 -36.89
CA ASP A 98 12.80 -21.62 -35.50
C ASP A 98 14.12 -21.31 -34.75
N PRO A 99 14.11 -20.35 -33.81
CA PRO A 99 15.33 -19.97 -33.10
C PRO A 99 15.84 -21.08 -32.17
N TYR A 100 15.00 -21.99 -31.70
CA TYR A 100 15.42 -23.09 -30.81
C TYR A 100 16.19 -24.16 -31.59
N HIS A 101 15.73 -24.47 -32.80
CA HIS A 101 16.46 -25.37 -33.70
C HIS A 101 17.86 -24.82 -34.00
N ILE A 102 17.97 -23.53 -34.36
CA ILE A 102 19.27 -22.91 -34.62
C ILE A 102 20.16 -22.94 -33.38
N ARG A 103 19.62 -22.61 -32.20
CA ARG A 103 20.36 -22.63 -30.92
C ARG A 103 20.88 -24.03 -30.55
N ALA A 104 20.22 -25.10 -30.99
CA ALA A 104 20.71 -26.45 -30.77
C ALA A 104 21.79 -26.84 -31.79
N VAL A 105 21.49 -26.66 -33.09
CA VAL A 105 22.38 -27.08 -34.19
C VAL A 105 23.70 -26.31 -34.20
N ALA A 106 23.69 -25.04 -33.83
CA ALA A 106 24.89 -24.20 -33.75
C ALA A 106 25.90 -24.65 -32.67
N LEU A 107 25.58 -25.66 -31.84
CA LEU A 107 26.53 -26.26 -30.92
C LEU A 107 27.39 -27.36 -31.56
N ASP A 108 26.92 -27.95 -32.66
CA ASP A 108 27.51 -29.15 -33.26
C ASP A 108 28.11 -28.90 -34.65
N GLN A 109 27.60 -27.90 -35.37
CA GLN A 109 28.01 -27.62 -36.74
C GLN A 109 27.99 -26.12 -37.06
N ALA A 110 28.75 -25.73 -38.08
CA ALA A 110 28.72 -24.37 -38.62
C ALA A 110 27.31 -24.03 -39.11
N VAL A 111 26.77 -22.90 -38.65
CA VAL A 111 25.52 -22.34 -39.18
C VAL A 111 25.78 -21.03 -39.93
N PRO A 112 24.93 -20.62 -40.88
CA PRO A 112 25.04 -19.31 -41.51
C PRO A 112 25.04 -18.19 -40.47
N VAL A 113 25.90 -17.17 -40.63
CA VAL A 113 26.12 -16.13 -39.61
C VAL A 113 24.83 -15.38 -39.24
N HIS A 114 23.93 -15.15 -40.20
CA HIS A 114 22.64 -14.51 -39.96
C HIS A 114 21.66 -15.40 -39.15
N PHE A 115 21.83 -16.72 -39.20
CA PHE A 115 21.05 -17.64 -38.39
C PHE A 115 21.57 -17.59 -36.95
N LEU A 116 22.89 -17.55 -36.75
CA LEU A 116 23.48 -17.30 -35.44
C LEU A 116 23.01 -15.96 -34.86
N GLY A 117 22.96 -14.88 -35.64
CA GLY A 117 22.40 -13.62 -35.20
C GLY A 117 20.92 -13.71 -34.79
N ARG A 118 20.13 -14.56 -35.47
CA ARG A 118 18.74 -14.85 -35.08
C ARG A 118 18.66 -15.56 -33.73
N ALA A 119 19.55 -16.53 -33.48
CA ALA A 119 19.67 -17.21 -32.19
C ALA A 119 20.07 -16.23 -31.06
N VAL A 120 21.11 -15.43 -31.26
CA VAL A 120 21.58 -14.42 -30.28
C VAL A 120 20.49 -13.37 -30.02
N PHE A 121 19.81 -12.89 -31.07
CA PHE A 121 18.69 -11.97 -30.92
C PHE A 121 17.55 -12.60 -30.10
N HIS A 122 17.32 -13.91 -30.22
CA HIS A 122 16.26 -14.59 -29.48
C HIS A 122 16.54 -14.63 -27.96
N LEU A 123 17.80 -14.80 -27.52
CA LEU A 123 18.18 -14.82 -26.10
C LEU A 123 17.73 -13.55 -25.34
N ASN A 124 17.77 -12.39 -26.01
CA ASN A 124 17.34 -11.12 -25.42
C ASN A 124 15.83 -11.08 -25.09
N GLN A 125 15.00 -11.86 -25.77
CA GLN A 125 13.55 -11.79 -25.62
C GLN A 125 13.11 -12.27 -24.23
N ARG A 126 13.79 -13.31 -23.71
CA ARG A 126 13.54 -13.93 -22.41
C ARG A 126 14.86 -14.23 -21.71
N ARG A 127 15.57 -13.18 -21.29
CA ARG A 127 16.93 -13.23 -20.73
C ARG A 127 17.09 -13.80 -19.30
N GLY A 128 16.17 -14.66 -18.85
CA GLY A 128 16.17 -15.25 -17.51
C GLY A 128 16.00 -14.25 -16.35
N PHE A 129 15.84 -14.76 -15.14
CA PHE A 129 15.84 -13.95 -13.90
C PHE A 129 17.24 -13.86 -13.32
N LYS A 130 17.66 -12.65 -12.90
CA LYS A 130 18.94 -12.47 -12.18
C LYS A 130 18.60 -12.27 -10.71
N SER A 131 19.05 -13.20 -9.87
CA SER A 131 18.95 -13.06 -8.42
C SER A 131 19.73 -11.82 -7.96
N ASN A 132 19.31 -11.24 -6.85
CA ASN A 132 19.95 -10.07 -6.26
C ASN A 132 19.98 -10.28 -4.75
N ARG A 133 21.16 -10.24 -4.14
CA ARG A 133 21.34 -10.46 -2.69
C ARG A 133 20.58 -9.44 -1.84
N LYS A 134 20.29 -8.25 -2.40
CA LYS A 134 19.51 -7.17 -1.76
C LYS A 134 18.01 -7.23 -2.09
N ALA A 135 17.55 -8.23 -2.85
CA ALA A 135 16.11 -8.51 -2.91
C ALA A 135 15.62 -8.86 -1.50
N ASN A 136 14.44 -8.39 -1.13
CA ASN A 136 14.05 -8.28 0.28
C ASN A 136 13.84 -9.69 0.88
N PRO A 137 14.69 -10.16 1.81
CA PRO A 137 14.60 -11.52 2.34
C PRO A 137 13.24 -11.81 2.97
N ALA A 138 12.62 -10.82 3.61
CA ALA A 138 11.36 -11.01 4.35
C ALA A 138 10.09 -11.00 3.47
N ALA A 139 10.14 -10.41 2.26
CA ALA A 139 8.99 -10.31 1.36
C ALA A 139 9.08 -11.30 0.18
N ASP A 140 10.31 -11.56 -0.27
CA ASP A 140 10.59 -12.26 -1.52
C ASP A 140 11.02 -13.72 -1.29
N ASP A 141 11.33 -14.18 -0.07
CA ASP A 141 11.83 -15.55 0.21
C ASP A 141 10.97 -16.67 -0.39
N ALA A 142 9.64 -16.52 -0.38
CA ALA A 142 8.75 -17.55 -0.94
C ALA A 142 8.76 -17.54 -2.49
N GLU A 143 8.79 -16.38 -3.14
CA GLU A 143 8.86 -16.30 -4.62
C GLU A 143 10.29 -16.56 -5.13
N LEU A 144 11.32 -16.09 -4.42
CA LEU A 144 12.73 -16.34 -4.71
C LEU A 144 13.09 -17.80 -4.46
N GLY A 145 12.56 -18.42 -3.40
CA GLY A 145 12.66 -19.85 -3.15
C GLY A 145 12.06 -20.65 -4.31
N VAL A 146 10.83 -20.35 -4.72
CA VAL A 146 10.19 -21.00 -5.88
C VAL A 146 10.94 -20.76 -7.19
N VAL A 147 11.57 -19.59 -7.38
CA VAL A 147 12.42 -19.31 -8.56
C VAL A 147 13.75 -20.07 -8.48
N ALA A 148 14.34 -20.21 -7.30
CA ALA A 148 15.57 -20.97 -7.06
C ALA A 148 15.34 -22.47 -7.26
N THR A 149 14.32 -23.04 -6.61
CA THR A 149 13.85 -24.42 -6.83
C THR A 149 13.52 -24.65 -8.30
N GLY A 150 12.80 -23.72 -8.94
CA GLY A 150 12.52 -23.80 -10.38
C GLY A 150 13.77 -23.77 -11.26
N SER A 151 14.84 -23.10 -10.82
CA SER A 151 16.16 -23.07 -11.47
C SER A 151 16.91 -24.39 -11.29
N GLU A 152 16.90 -24.95 -10.08
CA GLU A 152 17.50 -26.27 -9.79
C GLU A 152 16.76 -27.39 -10.54
N ASN A 153 15.43 -27.34 -10.58
CA ASN A 153 14.58 -28.23 -11.38
C ASN A 153 14.92 -28.14 -12.87
N LEU A 154 15.28 -26.95 -13.36
CA LEU A 154 15.74 -26.78 -14.74
C LEU A 154 17.11 -27.44 -14.94
N ASP A 155 18.07 -27.24 -14.04
CA ASP A 155 19.39 -27.89 -14.13
C ASP A 155 19.24 -29.42 -14.18
N ALA A 156 18.48 -29.99 -13.24
CA ALA A 156 18.21 -31.42 -13.17
C ALA A 156 17.51 -31.93 -14.44
N ALA A 157 16.55 -31.17 -14.98
CA ALA A 157 15.85 -31.54 -16.22
C ALA A 157 16.75 -31.43 -17.47
N MET A 158 17.66 -30.46 -17.51
CA MET A 158 18.66 -30.34 -18.58
C MET A 158 19.64 -31.51 -18.54
N GLN A 159 20.13 -31.85 -17.35
CA GLN A 159 21.01 -33.00 -17.14
C GLN A 159 20.33 -34.32 -17.51
N ALA A 160 19.10 -34.56 -17.03
CA ALA A 160 18.34 -35.77 -17.36
C ALA A 160 18.03 -35.87 -18.87
N ALA A 161 17.80 -34.73 -19.53
CA ALA A 161 17.62 -34.69 -20.97
C ALA A 161 18.94 -34.79 -21.75
N GLY A 162 20.10 -34.78 -21.09
CA GLY A 162 21.43 -34.75 -21.71
C GLY A 162 21.72 -33.48 -22.52
N ALA A 163 21.07 -32.35 -22.19
CA ALA A 163 21.18 -31.09 -22.91
C ALA A 163 22.29 -30.22 -22.33
N ARG A 164 23.19 -29.72 -23.19
CA ARG A 164 24.32 -28.86 -22.80
C ARG A 164 23.91 -27.44 -22.48
N THR A 165 22.86 -26.96 -23.14
CA THR A 165 22.35 -25.58 -23.00
C THR A 165 20.84 -25.55 -22.87
N TYR A 166 20.33 -24.43 -22.35
CA TYR A 166 18.89 -24.22 -22.21
C TYR A 166 18.15 -24.22 -23.57
N GLY A 167 18.76 -23.68 -24.62
CA GLY A 167 18.24 -23.70 -25.99
C GLY A 167 18.08 -25.12 -26.54
N GLU A 168 19.11 -25.95 -26.36
CA GLU A 168 19.09 -27.37 -26.76
C GLU A 168 18.00 -28.15 -26.01
N TYR A 169 17.87 -27.94 -24.69
CA TYR A 169 16.80 -28.52 -23.89
C TYR A 169 15.41 -28.18 -24.42
N LEU A 170 15.17 -26.90 -24.74
CA LEU A 170 13.89 -26.46 -25.30
C LEU A 170 13.63 -27.03 -26.70
N MET A 171 14.66 -27.23 -27.52
CA MET A 171 14.50 -27.87 -28.84
C MET A 171 14.14 -29.35 -28.71
N ARG A 172 14.79 -30.11 -27.81
CA ARG A 172 14.45 -31.51 -27.56
C ARG A 172 12.99 -31.66 -27.10
N ARG A 173 12.53 -30.75 -26.26
CA ARG A 173 11.11 -30.67 -25.87
C ARG A 173 10.18 -30.30 -27.01
N HIS A 174 10.62 -29.48 -27.95
CA HIS A 174 9.85 -29.11 -29.14
C HIS A 174 9.68 -30.29 -30.11
N ALA A 175 10.65 -31.19 -30.18
CA ALA A 175 10.63 -32.36 -31.08
C ALA A 175 9.76 -33.53 -30.57
N LEU A 176 9.49 -33.60 -29.27
CA LEU A 176 8.75 -34.72 -28.65
C LEU A 176 7.22 -34.66 -28.83
N ASP A 177 6.65 -33.59 -29.39
CA ASP A 177 5.20 -33.51 -29.62
C ASP A 177 4.82 -32.60 -30.81
N PRO A 178 4.80 -33.14 -32.06
CA PRO A 178 4.52 -32.36 -33.27
C PRO A 178 3.04 -31.96 -33.46
N GLY A 179 2.11 -32.57 -32.70
CA GLY A 179 0.66 -32.47 -32.91
C GLY A 179 -0.11 -31.63 -31.88
N ASP A 180 0.50 -31.33 -30.72
CA ASP A 180 -0.16 -30.60 -29.64
C ASP A 180 0.24 -29.10 -29.62
N TYR A 181 -0.63 -28.24 -30.16
CA TYR A 181 -0.50 -26.78 -30.07
C TYR A 181 -0.70 -26.23 -28.63
N SER A 182 -1.14 -27.06 -27.69
CA SER A 182 -1.15 -26.79 -26.25
C SER A 182 0.22 -27.07 -25.61
N ALA A 183 0.96 -28.07 -26.12
CA ALA A 183 2.35 -28.43 -25.75
C ALA A 183 3.42 -27.52 -26.38
N SER A 184 3.05 -26.66 -27.35
CA SER A 184 3.91 -25.59 -27.90
C SER A 184 4.28 -24.48 -26.89
N ALA A 185 4.14 -24.75 -25.60
CA ALA A 185 4.42 -23.84 -24.51
C ALA A 185 5.91 -23.73 -24.23
N ARG A 186 6.62 -23.03 -25.11
CA ARG A 186 8.02 -22.60 -24.92
C ARG A 186 8.17 -21.53 -23.82
N ARG A 187 7.17 -21.43 -22.94
CA ARG A 187 7.08 -20.52 -21.80
C ARG A 187 7.19 -21.38 -20.55
N THR A 188 8.00 -20.92 -19.61
CA THR A 188 7.91 -21.29 -18.19
C THR A 188 6.43 -21.27 -17.80
N ARG A 189 5.85 -22.46 -17.67
CA ARG A 189 4.49 -22.66 -17.20
C ARG A 189 4.63 -23.23 -15.80
N ILE A 190 3.85 -22.68 -14.89
CA ILE A 190 3.68 -23.31 -13.60
C ILE A 190 2.98 -24.65 -13.87
N ARG A 191 3.65 -25.76 -13.52
CA ARG A 191 3.06 -27.08 -13.54
C ARG A 191 2.10 -27.15 -12.38
N ARG A 192 0.87 -27.57 -12.67
CA ARG A 192 -0.13 -27.89 -11.65
C ARG A 192 -0.23 -29.40 -11.61
N ARG A 193 0.58 -30.02 -10.76
CA ARG A 193 0.43 -31.42 -10.40
C ARG A 193 0.11 -31.46 -8.92
N ASP A 194 -1.01 -32.07 -8.56
CA ASP A 194 -1.41 -32.39 -7.17
C ASP A 194 -1.25 -31.28 -6.12
N GLY A 195 -1.44 -30.03 -6.53
CA GLY A 195 -1.56 -28.91 -5.60
C GLY A 195 -0.34 -28.03 -5.42
N ASP A 196 0.76 -28.31 -6.11
CA ASP A 196 1.89 -27.40 -6.21
C ASP A 196 1.70 -26.35 -7.33
N GLU A 197 2.16 -25.12 -7.08
CA GLU A 197 2.49 -24.17 -8.15
C GLU A 197 4.01 -24.16 -8.31
N ASP A 198 4.56 -25.26 -8.79
CA ASP A 198 5.98 -25.34 -9.10
C ASP A 198 6.22 -24.93 -10.54
N TYR A 199 7.26 -24.15 -10.80
CA TYR A 199 7.68 -23.97 -12.17
C TYR A 199 8.23 -25.30 -12.66
N ALA A 200 7.63 -25.83 -13.73
CA ALA A 200 8.14 -27.04 -14.39
C ALA A 200 9.66 -26.95 -14.69
N PHE A 201 10.12 -25.72 -14.89
CA PHE A 201 11.50 -25.26 -15.00
C PHE A 201 11.46 -23.72 -15.02
N PHE A 202 12.43 -23.04 -14.40
CA PHE A 202 12.53 -21.58 -14.41
C PHE A 202 13.96 -21.11 -14.76
N PRO A 203 14.19 -20.47 -15.93
CA PRO A 203 15.53 -20.08 -16.31
C PRO A 203 16.05 -18.89 -15.50
N ALA A 204 17.07 -19.13 -14.68
CA ALA A 204 17.97 -18.10 -14.19
C ALA A 204 18.79 -17.48 -15.34
N ARG A 205 19.34 -16.28 -15.13
CA ARG A 205 20.13 -15.54 -16.11
C ARG A 205 21.41 -16.30 -16.51
N ARG A 206 22.04 -17.00 -15.55
CA ARG A 206 23.25 -17.81 -15.77
C ARG A 206 23.08 -18.81 -16.92
N HIS A 207 21.97 -19.54 -17.01
CA HIS A 207 21.76 -20.53 -18.07
C HIS A 207 21.84 -19.94 -19.48
N LEU A 208 21.47 -18.67 -19.62
CA LEU A 208 21.44 -17.98 -20.91
C LEU A 208 22.77 -17.29 -21.20
N GLU A 209 23.51 -16.88 -20.16
CA GLU A 209 24.89 -16.41 -20.27
C GLU A 209 25.81 -17.57 -20.66
N GLU A 210 25.66 -18.73 -20.01
CA GLU A 210 26.32 -20.00 -20.34
C GLU A 210 26.00 -20.43 -21.77
N GLU A 211 24.73 -20.42 -22.17
CA GLU A 211 24.34 -20.74 -23.55
C GLU A 211 24.92 -19.74 -24.57
N PHE A 212 24.91 -18.44 -24.26
CA PHE A 212 25.53 -17.44 -25.13
C PHE A 212 27.03 -17.74 -25.31
N ALA A 213 27.73 -18.08 -24.23
CA ALA A 213 29.14 -18.44 -24.26
C ALA A 213 29.39 -19.72 -25.09
N ALA A 214 28.59 -20.76 -24.89
CA ALA A 214 28.69 -22.01 -25.63
C ALA A 214 28.44 -21.84 -27.13
N LEU A 215 27.40 -21.07 -27.50
CA LEU A 215 27.13 -20.73 -28.89
C LEU A 215 28.27 -19.92 -29.53
N TRP A 216 28.83 -18.96 -28.78
CA TRP A 216 29.94 -18.16 -29.26
C TRP A 216 31.18 -19.03 -29.52
N GLN A 217 31.56 -19.84 -28.54
CA GLN A 217 32.72 -20.71 -28.61
C GLN A 217 32.61 -21.74 -29.73
N ALA A 218 31.43 -22.32 -29.94
CA ALA A 218 31.22 -23.31 -31.00
C ALA A 218 31.28 -22.69 -32.41
N GLN A 219 30.88 -21.42 -32.57
CA GLN A 219 30.79 -20.78 -33.89
C GLN A 219 31.98 -19.89 -34.23
N GLU A 220 32.76 -19.43 -33.25
CA GLU A 220 33.94 -18.56 -33.44
C GLU A 220 34.94 -19.13 -34.46
N PRO A 221 35.31 -20.43 -34.45
CA PRO A 221 36.21 -20.99 -35.47
C PRO A 221 35.67 -20.94 -36.90
N HIS A 222 34.35 -20.84 -37.07
CA HIS A 222 33.69 -20.82 -38.37
C HIS A 222 33.46 -19.42 -38.92
N HIS A 223 33.46 -18.39 -38.06
CA HIS A 223 33.22 -16.99 -38.42
C HIS A 223 34.16 -16.01 -37.67
N PRO A 224 35.50 -16.22 -37.72
CA PRO A 224 36.45 -15.50 -36.85
C PRO A 224 36.48 -13.98 -37.07
N ASP A 225 36.27 -13.52 -38.30
CA ASP A 225 36.28 -12.09 -38.65
C ASP A 225 35.06 -11.33 -38.11
N ILE A 226 33.98 -12.06 -37.80
CA ILE A 226 32.71 -11.51 -37.30
C ILE A 226 32.58 -11.70 -35.80
N LEU A 227 32.96 -12.88 -35.28
CA LEU A 227 32.81 -13.26 -33.88
C LEU A 227 34.00 -12.78 -33.03
N THR A 228 34.29 -11.49 -33.11
CA THR A 228 35.41 -10.87 -32.40
C THR A 228 35.16 -10.71 -30.88
N PRO A 229 36.22 -10.58 -30.07
CA PRO A 229 36.08 -10.27 -28.64
C PRO A 229 35.26 -9.00 -28.35
N GLU A 230 35.40 -7.97 -29.19
CA GLU A 230 34.58 -6.74 -29.10
C GLU A 230 33.10 -7.06 -29.29
N ALA A 231 32.76 -7.82 -30.33
CA ALA A 231 31.38 -8.20 -30.62
C ALA A 231 30.79 -9.03 -29.47
N ARG A 232 31.55 -9.99 -28.94
CA ARG A 232 31.16 -10.83 -27.80
C ARG A 232 30.80 -9.97 -26.59
N ALA A 233 31.73 -9.11 -26.17
CA ALA A 233 31.57 -8.27 -24.98
C ALA A 233 30.39 -7.31 -25.12
N ARG A 234 30.26 -6.66 -26.30
CA ARG A 234 29.20 -5.70 -26.57
C ARG A 234 27.82 -6.35 -26.58
N LEU A 235 27.65 -7.47 -27.29
CA LEU A 235 26.36 -8.16 -27.38
C LEU A 235 25.95 -8.76 -26.03
N HIS A 236 26.90 -9.35 -25.29
CA HIS A 236 26.68 -9.85 -23.93
C HIS A 236 26.17 -8.75 -23.00
N ALA A 237 26.86 -7.61 -22.97
CA ALA A 237 26.47 -6.45 -22.15
C ALA A 237 25.05 -5.97 -22.49
N ILE A 238 24.70 -5.86 -23.77
CA ILE A 238 23.35 -5.43 -24.19
C ILE A 238 22.28 -6.41 -23.72
N ILE A 239 22.51 -7.71 -23.90
CA ILE A 239 21.52 -8.75 -23.58
C ILE A 239 21.29 -8.79 -22.06
N PHE A 240 22.36 -8.86 -21.26
CA PHE A 240 22.28 -9.23 -19.86
C PHE A 240 22.30 -8.05 -18.87
N TYR A 241 22.66 -6.83 -19.31
CA TYR A 241 22.67 -5.65 -18.45
C TYR A 241 21.33 -5.39 -17.75
N GLN A 242 21.42 -5.18 -16.44
CA GLN A 242 20.32 -4.77 -15.58
C GLN A 242 20.74 -3.52 -14.81
N ARG A 243 19.85 -2.53 -14.76
CA ARG A 243 20.11 -1.32 -13.98
C ARG A 243 20.11 -1.68 -12.49
N PRO A 244 21.02 -1.09 -11.69
CA PRO A 244 21.06 -1.31 -10.25
C PRO A 244 19.76 -0.87 -9.57
N LEU A 245 19.48 -1.41 -8.39
CA LEU A 245 18.36 -0.98 -7.57
C LEU A 245 18.59 0.45 -7.08
N LYS A 246 17.50 1.20 -6.91
CA LYS A 246 17.57 2.55 -6.33
C LYS A 246 17.34 2.46 -4.84
N SER A 247 18.32 2.88 -4.04
CA SER A 247 18.16 3.04 -2.60
C SER A 247 17.24 4.23 -2.28
N PRO A 248 16.32 4.09 -1.31
CA PRO A 248 15.58 5.25 -0.80
C PRO A 248 16.52 6.18 -0.03
N PRO A 249 16.26 7.50 -0.02
CA PRO A 249 17.05 8.42 0.79
C PRO A 249 16.85 8.13 2.28
N VAL A 250 17.93 8.27 3.05
CA VAL A 250 17.93 8.07 4.50
C VAL A 250 17.38 9.33 5.19
N GLY A 251 16.53 9.16 6.20
CA GLY A 251 15.97 10.28 6.97
C GLY A 251 17.01 10.99 7.85
N ARG A 252 16.69 12.20 8.33
CA ARG A 252 17.56 13.00 9.21
C ARG A 252 17.57 12.51 10.66
N CYS A 253 18.70 12.72 11.34
CA CYS A 253 18.86 12.49 12.77
C CYS A 253 17.84 13.29 13.60
N ALA A 254 17.45 12.76 14.75
CA ALA A 254 16.55 13.44 15.69
C ALA A 254 17.13 14.73 16.30
N TYR A 255 18.46 14.88 16.33
CA TYR A 255 19.14 15.96 17.05
C TYR A 255 20.04 16.84 16.18
N THR A 256 20.40 16.39 14.98
CA THR A 256 21.38 17.03 14.07
C THR A 256 20.91 16.87 12.61
N ASP A 257 21.54 17.58 11.68
CA ASP A 257 21.20 17.52 10.24
C ASP A 257 21.79 16.31 9.50
N GLU A 258 22.57 15.49 10.18
CA GLU A 258 23.21 14.32 9.59
C GLU A 258 22.17 13.22 9.26
N PRO A 259 22.46 12.30 8.32
CA PRO A 259 21.61 11.16 8.06
C PRO A 259 21.58 10.21 9.27
N ARG A 260 20.45 9.52 9.45
CA ARG A 260 20.31 8.45 10.44
C ARG A 260 21.33 7.35 10.17
N MET A 261 21.95 6.84 11.23
CA MET A 261 22.91 5.72 11.13
C MET A 261 22.18 4.39 10.95
N ALA A 262 22.81 3.41 10.31
CA ALA A 262 22.28 2.05 10.20
C ALA A 262 22.17 1.39 11.58
N LYS A 263 21.15 0.55 11.79
CA LYS A 263 21.02 -0.21 13.05
C LYS A 263 22.14 -1.23 13.24
N ALA A 264 22.72 -1.73 12.15
CA ALA A 264 23.85 -2.66 12.21
C ALA A 264 25.19 -1.98 12.56
N HIS A 265 25.24 -0.64 12.62
CA HIS A 265 26.48 0.07 12.87
C HIS A 265 27.00 -0.21 14.31
N PRO A 266 28.29 -0.54 14.52
CA PRO A 266 28.84 -0.90 15.83
C PRO A 266 28.57 0.14 16.93
N LEU A 267 28.79 1.43 16.63
CA LEU A 267 28.45 2.54 17.53
C LEU A 267 26.99 2.52 18.00
N PHE A 268 26.02 2.17 17.14
CA PHE A 268 24.61 2.11 17.53
C PHE A 268 24.33 0.92 18.45
N GLN A 269 24.94 -0.23 18.18
CA GLN A 269 24.80 -1.41 19.04
C GLN A 269 25.36 -1.14 20.43
N ARG A 270 26.52 -0.47 20.52
CA ARG A 270 27.11 -0.02 21.78
C ARG A 270 26.21 0.97 22.51
N LEU A 271 25.73 2.02 21.83
CA LEU A 271 24.80 3.01 22.40
C LEU A 271 23.55 2.34 22.96
N ARG A 272 22.91 1.45 22.20
CA ARG A 272 21.70 0.74 22.61
C ARG A 272 21.95 -0.11 23.87
N LEU A 273 23.07 -0.83 23.91
CA LEU A 273 23.42 -1.70 25.03
C LEU A 273 23.72 -0.91 26.31
N VAL A 274 24.60 0.09 26.23
CA VAL A 274 24.97 0.93 27.38
C VAL A 274 23.74 1.66 27.92
N LYS A 275 22.94 2.26 27.03
CA LYS A 275 21.65 2.88 27.41
C LYS A 275 20.76 1.91 28.19
N ALA A 276 20.55 0.71 27.66
CA ALA A 276 19.65 -0.27 28.28
C ALA A 276 20.13 -0.71 29.67
N ILE A 277 21.45 -0.78 29.89
CA ILE A 277 22.05 -1.11 31.18
C ILE A 277 21.94 0.08 32.15
N ASN A 278 22.25 1.30 31.72
CA ASN A 278 22.18 2.48 32.59
C ASN A 278 20.75 2.77 33.09
N GLU A 279 19.74 2.39 32.32
CA GLU A 279 18.33 2.51 32.72
C GLU A 279 17.87 1.40 33.70
N LEU A 280 18.76 0.52 34.16
CA LEU A 280 18.45 -0.47 35.20
C LEU A 280 18.48 0.18 36.58
N THR A 281 17.37 0.06 37.30
CA THR A 281 17.26 0.44 38.71
C THR A 281 17.17 -0.83 39.54
N ILE A 282 18.00 -0.94 40.58
CA ILE A 282 18.01 -2.04 41.53
C ILE A 282 16.93 -1.77 42.59
N GLU A 283 16.13 -2.80 42.89
CA GLU A 283 15.15 -2.85 43.97
C GLU A 283 15.53 -3.99 44.92
N GLU A 284 15.73 -3.63 46.20
CA GLU A 284 16.08 -4.54 47.29
C GLU A 284 15.07 -4.35 48.43
N VAL A 285 14.73 -5.42 49.14
CA VAL A 285 13.75 -5.36 50.22
C VAL A 285 14.29 -4.49 51.35
N GLY A 286 13.56 -3.43 51.71
CA GLY A 286 13.94 -2.50 52.77
C GLY A 286 14.86 -1.35 52.34
N GLU A 287 15.26 -1.30 51.07
CA GLU A 287 16.12 -0.22 50.54
C GLU A 287 15.37 0.65 49.51
N ALA A 288 15.80 1.92 49.42
CA ALA A 288 15.32 2.81 48.37
C ALA A 288 15.86 2.34 47.00
N PRO A 289 15.05 2.35 45.93
CA PRO A 289 15.51 1.96 44.61
C PRO A 289 16.65 2.87 44.11
N ARG A 290 17.72 2.26 43.60
CA ARG A 290 18.96 2.97 43.22
C ARG A 290 19.49 2.54 41.85
N PRO A 291 20.23 3.40 41.14
CA PRO A 291 20.89 3.01 39.88
C PRO A 291 22.05 2.02 40.14
N LEU A 292 22.57 1.45 39.05
CA LEU A 292 23.83 0.70 39.08
C LEU A 292 25.01 1.62 39.40
N THR A 293 26.05 1.08 40.01
CA THR A 293 27.36 1.76 40.07
C THR A 293 28.13 1.56 38.76
N HIS A 294 29.12 2.41 38.50
CA HIS A 294 30.00 2.29 37.33
C HIS A 294 30.69 0.91 37.28
N ALA A 295 31.15 0.40 38.42
CA ALA A 295 31.76 -0.93 38.51
C ALA A 295 30.76 -2.05 38.14
N GLN A 296 29.53 -1.97 38.63
CA GLN A 296 28.49 -2.95 38.30
C GLN A 296 28.13 -2.93 36.81
N ARG A 297 28.00 -1.75 36.20
CA ARG A 297 27.80 -1.59 34.75
C ARG A 297 28.92 -2.27 33.96
N GLU A 298 30.18 -2.03 34.32
CA GLU A 298 31.32 -2.64 33.62
C GLU A 298 31.38 -4.16 33.76
N GLN A 299 31.08 -4.70 34.95
CA GLN A 299 31.01 -6.15 35.14
C GLN A 299 29.90 -6.77 34.29
N ILE A 300 28.73 -6.13 34.24
CA ILE A 300 27.62 -6.49 33.38
C ILE A 300 28.08 -6.50 31.90
N LEU A 301 28.68 -5.42 31.40
CA LEU A 301 29.15 -5.32 30.01
C LEU A 301 30.17 -6.40 29.64
N ARG A 302 31.12 -6.71 30.54
CA ARG A 302 32.11 -7.77 30.33
C ARG A 302 31.48 -9.15 30.24
N ALA A 303 30.41 -9.43 30.99
CA ALA A 303 29.78 -10.74 31.06
C ALA A 303 29.11 -11.22 29.76
N TRP A 304 28.93 -10.32 28.78
CA TRP A 304 28.43 -10.66 27.44
C TRP A 304 29.46 -11.33 26.53
N ARG A 305 30.76 -11.13 26.79
CA ARG A 305 31.85 -11.64 25.96
C ARG A 305 32.62 -12.74 26.69
N SER A 306 32.91 -13.83 25.99
CA SER A 306 33.96 -14.81 26.31
C SER A 306 35.08 -14.71 25.25
N PRO A 307 36.26 -15.33 25.43
CA PRO A 307 37.31 -15.30 24.42
C PRO A 307 36.86 -15.75 23.02
N THR A 308 35.90 -16.67 22.93
CA THR A 308 35.45 -17.27 21.66
C THR A 308 34.04 -16.91 21.23
N GLU A 309 33.22 -16.33 22.11
CA GLU A 309 31.78 -16.11 21.83
C GLU A 309 31.28 -14.77 22.39
N THR A 310 30.38 -14.12 21.66
CA THR A 310 29.58 -13.00 22.19
C THR A 310 28.12 -13.46 22.33
N LYS A 311 27.57 -13.35 23.54
CA LYS A 311 26.19 -13.76 23.81
C LYS A 311 25.21 -12.82 23.13
N ARG A 312 24.18 -13.36 22.46
CA ARG A 312 23.08 -12.53 21.91
C ARG A 312 22.20 -11.90 22.99
N SER A 313 22.08 -12.52 24.16
CA SER A 313 21.24 -12.03 25.26
C SER A 313 21.70 -12.58 26.62
N MET A 314 21.27 -11.94 27.70
CA MET A 314 21.47 -12.41 29.08
C MET A 314 20.16 -12.35 29.86
N THR A 315 19.90 -13.38 30.66
CA THR A 315 18.72 -13.43 31.54
C THR A 315 18.87 -12.47 32.73
N TRP A 316 17.76 -12.07 33.34
CA TRP A 316 17.80 -11.23 34.55
C TRP A 316 18.67 -11.81 35.67
N GLY A 317 18.60 -13.14 35.87
CA GLY A 317 19.45 -13.84 36.84
C GLY A 317 20.93 -13.77 36.49
N ALA A 318 21.29 -13.90 35.21
CA ALA A 318 22.66 -13.76 34.75
C ALA A 318 23.19 -12.32 34.92
N LEU A 319 22.34 -11.32 34.67
CA LEU A 319 22.68 -9.91 34.87
C LEU A 319 22.94 -9.58 36.34
N ARG A 320 22.07 -10.05 37.24
CA ARG A 320 22.28 -9.89 38.69
C ARG A 320 23.56 -10.55 39.16
N LYS A 321 23.81 -11.77 38.69
CA LYS A 321 25.06 -12.50 38.99
C LYS A 321 26.28 -11.73 38.48
N ALA A 322 26.22 -11.18 37.27
CA ALA A 322 27.32 -10.39 36.70
C ALA A 322 27.58 -9.11 37.51
N ALA A 323 26.54 -8.45 37.99
CA ALA A 323 26.64 -7.24 38.82
C ALA A 323 27.01 -7.50 40.30
N GLY A 324 27.23 -8.77 40.69
CA GLY A 324 27.47 -9.15 42.07
C GLY A 324 26.29 -8.90 43.01
N LEU A 325 25.06 -8.85 42.50
CA LEU A 325 23.87 -8.57 43.30
C LEU A 325 23.37 -9.84 44.02
N PRO A 326 22.84 -9.70 45.26
CA PRO A 326 22.15 -10.77 45.96
C PRO A 326 21.02 -11.42 45.15
N ARG A 327 20.68 -12.67 45.51
CA ARG A 327 19.54 -13.37 44.88
C ARG A 327 18.18 -12.71 45.15
N SER A 328 18.06 -11.96 46.25
CA SER A 328 16.87 -11.23 46.65
C SER A 328 16.65 -9.94 45.86
N SER A 329 17.69 -9.37 45.27
CA SER A 329 17.63 -8.14 44.49
C SER A 329 16.89 -8.35 43.17
N ARG A 330 16.21 -7.31 42.69
CA ARG A 330 15.50 -7.31 41.40
C ARG A 330 15.82 -6.03 40.63
N PHE A 331 15.64 -6.06 39.32
CA PHE A 331 15.59 -4.82 38.56
C PHE A 331 14.15 -4.31 38.49
N ARG A 332 13.94 -3.01 38.69
CA ARG A 332 12.62 -2.37 38.63
C ARG A 332 11.94 -2.70 37.30
N GLY A 333 10.77 -3.33 37.39
CA GLY A 333 9.98 -3.73 36.22
C GLY A 333 10.57 -4.89 35.42
N GLU A 334 11.48 -5.70 35.98
CA GLU A 334 12.00 -6.92 35.33
C GLU A 334 10.87 -7.89 34.94
N ASP A 335 9.78 -7.93 35.72
CA ASP A 335 8.56 -8.71 35.44
C ASP A 335 7.83 -8.24 34.17
N ARG A 336 8.08 -6.99 33.75
CA ARG A 336 7.45 -6.35 32.57
C ARG A 336 8.34 -6.40 31.33
N ARG A 337 9.65 -6.61 31.48
CA ARG A 337 10.65 -6.48 30.42
C ARG A 337 11.12 -7.82 29.82
N GLY A 338 10.31 -8.88 29.91
CA GLY A 338 10.64 -10.19 29.33
C GLY A 338 11.60 -11.00 30.20
N LYS A 339 12.45 -11.85 29.60
CA LYS A 339 13.36 -12.77 30.33
C LYS A 339 14.75 -12.19 30.63
N GLY A 340 15.09 -11.02 30.07
CA GLY A 340 16.42 -10.42 30.18
C GLY A 340 16.65 -9.27 29.20
N LEU A 341 17.92 -9.00 28.87
CA LEU A 341 18.33 -7.97 27.91
C LEU A 341 19.08 -8.56 26.70
N SER A 342 18.88 -7.95 25.53
CA SER A 342 19.62 -8.29 24.30
C SER A 342 20.98 -7.56 24.27
N GLY A 343 22.05 -8.34 24.01
CA GLY A 343 23.42 -7.86 23.84
C GLY A 343 23.68 -7.26 22.46
N ASP A 344 24.94 -7.10 22.07
CA ASP A 344 25.31 -6.68 20.72
C ASP A 344 25.02 -7.82 19.71
N GLU A 345 23.94 -7.65 18.94
CA GLU A 345 23.44 -8.68 18.02
C GLU A 345 24.35 -8.84 16.79
N VAL A 346 25.04 -7.76 16.41
CA VAL A 346 25.95 -7.73 15.25
C VAL A 346 27.24 -8.43 15.60
N GLU A 347 27.84 -8.07 16.74
CA GLU A 347 29.05 -8.74 17.21
C GLU A 347 28.79 -10.22 17.49
N ALA A 348 27.65 -10.57 18.11
CA ALA A 348 27.31 -11.97 18.34
C ALA A 348 27.19 -12.79 17.04
N GLU A 349 26.64 -12.20 15.98
CA GLU A 349 26.55 -12.88 14.69
C GLU A 349 27.88 -12.95 13.95
N LEU A 350 28.66 -11.87 13.95
CA LEU A 350 29.91 -11.80 13.22
C LEU A 350 31.04 -12.55 13.94
N VAL A 351 31.11 -12.55 15.27
CA VAL A 351 32.05 -13.44 15.99
C VAL A 351 31.75 -14.91 15.69
N ARG A 352 30.49 -15.29 15.50
CA ARG A 352 30.09 -16.66 15.14
C ARG A 352 30.49 -17.05 13.71
N LEU A 353 30.46 -16.11 12.76
CA LEU A 353 30.71 -16.37 11.33
C LEU A 353 32.13 -16.03 10.88
N TYR A 354 32.66 -14.91 11.34
CA TYR A 354 34.02 -14.40 11.09
C TYR A 354 35.05 -15.00 12.06
N GLY A 355 34.62 -15.37 13.26
CA GLY A 355 35.49 -15.84 14.34
C GLY A 355 35.90 -14.74 15.32
N PRO A 356 36.68 -15.09 16.36
CA PRO A 356 37.06 -14.16 17.44
C PRO A 356 37.84 -12.92 16.97
N GLY A 357 38.58 -13.04 15.87
CA GLY A 357 39.35 -11.93 15.26
C GLY A 357 38.50 -10.74 14.81
N TRP A 358 37.17 -10.90 14.71
CA TRP A 358 36.24 -9.78 14.48
C TRP A 358 36.42 -8.65 15.50
N ARG A 359 36.79 -8.99 16.74
CA ARG A 359 36.95 -8.02 17.83
C ARG A 359 38.25 -7.23 17.76
N ASP A 360 39.22 -7.72 17.01
CA ASP A 360 40.51 -7.06 16.84
C ASP A 360 40.43 -5.95 15.78
N LEU A 361 39.39 -5.98 14.93
CA LEU A 361 39.09 -4.94 13.96
C LEU A 361 38.64 -3.64 14.65
N SER A 362 39.11 -2.51 14.14
CA SER A 362 38.60 -1.20 14.55
C SER A 362 37.12 -1.03 14.18
N PRO A 363 36.38 -0.15 14.87
CA PRO A 363 34.97 0.12 14.54
C PRO A 363 34.73 0.56 13.08
N ASP A 364 35.70 1.24 12.46
CA ASP A 364 35.61 1.67 11.06
C ASP A 364 35.83 0.49 10.09
N GLU A 365 36.75 -0.43 10.40
CA GLU A 365 36.93 -1.67 9.63
C GLU A 365 35.72 -2.60 9.75
N GLN A 366 35.18 -2.74 10.97
CA GLN A 366 33.93 -3.46 11.20
C GLN A 366 32.80 -2.86 10.35
N TRP A 367 32.67 -1.54 10.34
CA TRP A 367 31.66 -0.87 9.52
C TRP A 367 31.89 -1.09 8.03
N ARG A 368 33.13 -1.02 7.54
CA ARG A 368 33.45 -1.28 6.12
C ARG A 368 32.95 -2.65 5.66
N ILE A 369 33.14 -3.69 6.48
CA ILE A 369 32.65 -5.05 6.18
C ILE A 369 31.12 -5.07 6.22
N ILE A 370 30.49 -4.52 7.27
CA ILE A 370 29.03 -4.48 7.44
C ILE A 370 28.35 -3.69 6.30
N GLU A 371 28.92 -2.57 5.89
CA GLU A 371 28.42 -1.74 4.80
C GLU A 371 28.49 -2.51 3.48
N ARG A 372 29.63 -3.14 3.17
CA ARG A 372 29.75 -4.01 1.97
C ARG A 372 28.75 -5.16 2.01
N LEU A 373 28.58 -5.80 3.17
CA LEU A 373 27.57 -6.83 3.42
C LEU A 373 26.13 -6.34 3.26
N ASN A 374 25.84 -5.05 3.39
CA ASN A 374 24.51 -4.51 3.15
C ASN A 374 24.32 -3.97 1.72
N GLU A 375 25.40 -3.54 1.06
CA GLU A 375 25.33 -2.78 -0.17
C GLU A 375 25.65 -3.55 -1.45
N GLU A 376 26.45 -4.61 -1.38
CA GLU A 376 26.86 -5.39 -2.55
C GLU A 376 25.73 -6.31 -3.05
N GLU A 377 25.37 -6.18 -4.32
CA GLU A 377 24.29 -6.96 -4.97
C GLU A 377 24.80 -8.31 -5.48
N ASP A 378 26.10 -8.41 -5.79
CA ASP A 378 26.77 -9.58 -6.35
C ASP A 378 27.49 -10.40 -5.27
N GLU A 379 27.06 -11.64 -5.08
CA GLU A 379 27.64 -12.53 -4.07
C GLU A 379 29.10 -12.87 -4.38
N ALA A 380 29.47 -13.05 -5.65
CA ALA A 380 30.84 -13.36 -6.03
C ALA A 380 31.78 -12.19 -5.71
N ALA A 381 31.39 -10.96 -6.07
CA ALA A 381 32.17 -9.77 -5.77
C ALA A 381 32.32 -9.51 -4.25
N LEU A 382 31.34 -9.94 -3.45
CA LEU A 382 31.42 -9.87 -2.00
C LEU A 382 32.39 -10.92 -1.43
N ILE A 383 32.36 -12.16 -1.95
CA ILE A 383 33.30 -13.20 -1.57
C ILE A 383 34.73 -12.78 -1.91
N ASP A 384 34.96 -12.28 -3.13
CA ASP A 384 36.27 -11.79 -3.56
C ASP A 384 36.79 -10.69 -2.62
N PHE A 385 35.94 -9.75 -2.21
CA PHE A 385 36.28 -8.71 -1.24
C PHE A 385 36.69 -9.31 0.13
N LEU A 386 35.92 -10.27 0.63
CA LEU A 386 36.18 -10.92 1.91
C LEU A 386 37.49 -11.74 1.89
N GLN A 387 37.84 -12.33 0.76
CA GLN A 387 39.07 -13.11 0.63
C GLN A 387 40.28 -12.21 0.36
N ALA A 388 40.22 -11.38 -0.69
CA ALA A 388 41.37 -10.63 -1.18
C ALA A 388 41.72 -9.43 -0.30
N GLU A 389 40.72 -8.73 0.26
CA GLU A 389 40.96 -7.51 1.02
C GLU A 389 40.87 -7.71 2.54
N ILE A 390 40.03 -8.64 3.00
CA ILE A 390 39.85 -8.92 4.43
C ILE A 390 40.67 -10.14 4.89
N GLY A 391 41.05 -11.04 3.97
CA GLY A 391 41.91 -12.19 4.28
C GLY A 391 41.17 -13.38 4.89
N LEU A 392 39.85 -13.49 4.69
CA LEU A 392 39.09 -14.68 5.11
C LEU A 392 39.36 -15.86 4.18
N ASP A 393 39.39 -17.07 4.73
CA ASP A 393 39.35 -18.29 3.92
C ASP A 393 38.00 -18.45 3.21
N GLU A 394 37.95 -19.29 2.16
CA GLU A 394 36.75 -19.50 1.34
C GLU A 394 35.52 -19.91 2.16
N THR A 395 35.69 -20.78 3.17
CA THR A 395 34.57 -21.27 3.99
C THR A 395 34.02 -20.14 4.86
N SER A 396 34.90 -19.39 5.53
CA SER A 396 34.52 -18.25 6.36
C SER A 396 33.92 -17.11 5.53
N ALA A 397 34.47 -16.82 4.34
CA ALA A 397 33.93 -15.83 3.42
C ALA A 397 32.49 -16.18 3.01
N HIS A 398 32.25 -17.43 2.58
CA HIS A 398 30.89 -17.89 2.28
C HIS A 398 29.96 -17.83 3.51
N ALA A 399 30.43 -18.20 4.70
CA ALA A 399 29.63 -18.12 5.91
C ALA A 399 29.21 -16.68 6.24
N VAL A 400 30.14 -15.72 6.14
CA VAL A 400 29.93 -14.30 6.42
C VAL A 400 28.96 -13.65 5.43
N THR A 401 28.92 -14.08 4.16
CA THR A 401 27.93 -13.56 3.18
C THR A 401 26.48 -13.81 3.60
N ARG A 402 26.25 -14.82 4.44
CA ARG A 402 24.93 -15.24 4.97
C ARG A 402 24.61 -14.60 6.33
N ALA A 403 25.42 -13.65 6.80
CA ALA A 403 25.23 -12.99 8.07
C ALA A 403 23.85 -12.30 8.17
N ARG A 404 23.14 -12.55 9.27
CA ARG A 404 21.82 -11.95 9.53
C ARG A 404 21.97 -10.72 10.40
N LEU A 405 22.04 -9.55 9.77
CA LEU A 405 22.26 -8.26 10.45
C LEU A 405 20.95 -7.46 10.65
N PRO A 406 20.86 -6.60 11.68
CA PRO A 406 19.69 -5.75 11.90
C PRO A 406 19.44 -4.77 10.74
N GLU A 407 18.26 -4.84 10.11
CA GLU A 407 17.90 -3.99 8.99
C GLU A 407 17.45 -2.56 9.36
N GLY A 408 17.68 -1.63 8.43
CA GLY A 408 17.20 -0.26 8.47
C GLY A 408 18.08 0.68 9.30
N HIS A 409 17.53 1.85 9.61
CA HIS A 409 18.26 2.94 10.26
C HIS A 409 17.68 3.24 11.65
N ALA A 410 18.54 3.71 12.56
CA ALA A 410 18.16 4.22 13.88
C ALA A 410 17.46 5.59 13.77
N ARG A 411 16.99 6.16 14.89
CA ARG A 411 16.45 7.54 14.93
C ARG A 411 17.54 8.62 14.95
N ILE A 412 18.78 8.22 15.21
CA ILE A 412 19.91 9.09 15.51
C ILE A 412 21.00 8.92 14.44
N GLY A 413 21.80 9.95 14.23
CA GLY A 413 22.98 9.92 13.37
C GLY A 413 24.26 9.59 14.14
N ARG A 414 25.37 9.44 13.41
CA ARG A 414 26.66 8.98 13.96
C ARG A 414 27.22 9.95 14.99
N ASN A 415 27.24 11.24 14.69
CA ASN A 415 27.82 12.27 15.57
C ASN A 415 26.99 12.44 16.84
N ALA A 416 25.66 12.48 16.71
CA ALA A 416 24.79 12.55 17.88
C ALA A 416 24.87 11.29 18.74
N ALA A 417 24.96 10.12 18.13
CA ALA A 417 25.16 8.86 18.86
C ALA A 417 26.47 8.82 19.63
N ALA A 418 27.57 9.29 19.03
CA ALA A 418 28.87 9.34 19.68
C ALA A 418 28.84 10.24 20.93
N ARG A 419 28.31 11.47 20.81
CA ARG A 419 28.22 12.41 21.93
C ARG A 419 27.38 11.88 23.08
N ILE A 420 26.20 11.32 22.79
CA ILE A 420 25.34 10.73 23.82
C ILE A 420 26.00 9.51 24.46
N LEU A 421 26.66 8.66 23.66
CA LEU A 421 27.37 7.51 24.20
C LEU A 421 28.49 7.94 25.16
N THR A 422 29.25 8.98 24.84
CA THR A 422 30.28 9.52 25.73
C THR A 422 29.72 9.89 27.10
N GLU A 423 28.58 10.61 27.14
CA GLU A 423 27.92 10.96 28.41
C GLU A 423 27.40 9.73 29.17
N LEU A 424 26.85 8.74 28.46
CA LEU A 424 26.36 7.48 29.04
C LEU A 424 27.49 6.56 29.54
N GLU A 425 28.68 6.65 28.96
CA GLU A 425 29.84 5.87 29.40
C GLU A 425 30.57 6.55 30.56
N ALA A 426 30.59 7.89 30.57
CA ALA A 426 31.13 8.68 31.68
C ALA A 426 30.36 8.40 32.99
N ASP A 427 29.01 8.42 32.94
CA ASP A 427 28.16 8.22 34.12
C ASP A 427 27.02 7.23 33.88
N VAL A 428 26.54 6.61 34.97
CA VAL A 428 25.35 5.72 34.92
C VAL A 428 24.07 6.56 35.00
N ILE A 429 23.73 7.20 33.87
CA ILE A 429 22.59 8.11 33.75
C ILE A 429 21.58 7.65 32.68
N PRO A 430 20.30 8.04 32.79
CA PRO A 430 19.31 7.75 31.75
C PRO A 430 19.57 8.57 30.47
N GLU A 431 19.07 8.08 29.33
CA GLU A 431 19.23 8.75 28.03
C GLU A 431 18.74 10.21 28.06
N THR A 432 17.66 10.50 28.80
CA THR A 432 17.10 11.85 28.90
C THR A 432 18.09 12.85 29.47
N GLU A 433 18.91 12.42 30.44
CA GLU A 433 19.93 13.27 31.05
C GLU A 433 21.15 13.39 30.13
N ALA A 434 21.62 12.29 29.56
CA ALA A 434 22.73 12.30 28.59
C ALA A 434 22.45 13.23 27.39
N VAL A 435 21.22 13.18 26.86
CA VAL A 435 20.75 14.08 25.79
C VAL A 435 20.73 15.54 26.26
N ALA A 436 20.30 15.80 27.50
CA ALA A 436 20.29 17.15 28.06
C ALA A 436 21.71 17.71 28.24
N ARG A 437 22.67 16.91 28.70
CA ARG A 437 24.09 17.28 28.79
C ARG A 437 24.71 17.59 27.42
N CYS A 438 24.22 16.95 26.36
CA CYS A 438 24.58 17.28 24.98
C CYS A 438 23.97 18.59 24.45
N GLY A 439 23.11 19.27 25.23
CA GLY A 439 22.40 20.49 24.82
C GLY A 439 21.11 20.24 24.03
N TRP A 440 20.59 19.00 24.05
CA TRP A 440 19.39 18.62 23.31
C TRP A 440 18.22 18.27 24.24
N ARG A 441 17.02 18.18 23.66
CA ARG A 441 15.81 17.72 24.36
C ARG A 441 15.19 16.55 23.61
N HIS A 442 14.78 15.53 24.34
CA HIS A 442 14.23 14.30 23.76
C HIS A 442 12.73 14.42 23.39
N SER A 443 12.03 15.42 23.92
CA SER A 443 10.55 15.54 23.87
C SER A 443 10.03 16.83 23.23
N ASP A 444 10.91 17.78 22.95
CA ASP A 444 10.58 19.07 22.33
C ASP A 444 11.73 19.50 21.43
N ASP A 445 11.49 19.52 20.13
CA ASP A 445 12.48 19.83 19.10
C ASP A 445 12.20 21.17 18.40
N ARG A 446 11.32 21.99 18.99
CA ARG A 446 11.00 23.34 18.51
C ARG A 446 12.24 24.23 18.57
N THR A 447 12.45 25.00 17.50
CA THR A 447 13.51 25.99 17.37
C THR A 447 13.26 27.28 18.18
N GLY A 448 12.02 27.45 18.67
CA GLY A 448 11.54 28.70 19.27
C GLY A 448 10.95 29.69 18.26
N GLU A 449 11.05 29.40 16.96
CA GLU A 449 10.39 30.17 15.91
C GLU A 449 8.87 30.03 15.98
N VAL A 450 8.15 31.15 15.84
CA VAL A 450 6.69 31.20 15.86
C VAL A 450 6.18 31.68 14.52
N TRP A 451 5.36 30.86 13.88
CA TRP A 451 4.83 31.13 12.56
C TRP A 451 3.52 31.91 12.63
N ALA A 452 3.42 33.01 11.88
CA ALA A 452 2.17 33.77 11.76
C ALA A 452 1.05 32.99 11.04
N SER A 453 1.44 32.05 10.17
CA SER A 453 0.55 31.09 9.51
C SER A 453 1.33 29.81 9.19
N LEU A 454 0.62 28.69 9.05
CA LEU A 454 1.27 27.40 8.83
C LEU A 454 1.97 27.34 7.46
N PRO A 455 3.30 27.07 7.42
CA PRO A 455 4.04 26.88 6.16
C PRO A 455 3.75 25.51 5.56
N TYR A 456 4.41 25.13 4.45
CA TYR A 456 4.36 23.73 4.02
C TYR A 456 4.89 22.82 5.14
N TYR A 457 4.15 21.75 5.48
CA TYR A 457 4.43 20.94 6.66
C TYR A 457 5.86 20.35 6.66
N GLY A 458 6.48 20.16 5.49
CA GLY A 458 7.84 19.63 5.40
C GLY A 458 8.93 20.56 5.92
N GLN A 459 8.63 21.84 6.15
CA GLN A 459 9.54 22.77 6.80
C GLN A 459 9.59 22.59 8.33
N ILE A 460 8.53 22.03 8.92
CA ILE A 460 8.42 21.81 10.37
C ILE A 460 8.64 20.32 10.69
N LEU A 461 8.11 19.43 9.85
CA LEU A 461 8.13 17.97 10.04
C LEU A 461 9.22 17.30 9.19
N ASP A 462 10.32 17.99 8.91
CA ASP A 462 11.43 17.53 8.06
C ASP A 462 12.04 16.21 8.55
N ARG A 463 12.10 16.01 9.88
CA ARG A 463 12.54 14.75 10.51
C ARG A 463 11.56 13.59 10.36
N GLN A 464 10.30 13.87 10.02
CA GLN A 464 9.24 12.87 9.86
C GLN A 464 9.07 12.42 8.40
N ILE A 465 9.81 13.03 7.46
CA ILE A 465 9.71 12.77 6.02
C ILE A 465 11.08 12.41 5.42
N PRO A 466 11.11 11.70 4.28
CA PRO A 466 12.35 11.56 3.52
C PRO A 466 12.82 12.94 3.03
N PRO A 467 14.14 13.22 3.06
CA PRO A 467 14.66 14.51 2.64
C PRO A 467 14.39 14.76 1.15
N GLY A 468 14.03 16.01 0.84
CA GLY A 468 13.90 16.52 -0.53
C GLY A 468 15.23 17.01 -1.12
N SER A 469 15.17 17.66 -2.28
CA SER A 469 16.32 18.20 -3.03
C SER A 469 17.04 19.34 -2.30
N GLN A 470 16.36 20.04 -1.38
CA GLN A 470 16.80 21.28 -0.75
C GLN A 470 17.03 22.45 -1.75
N ASP A 471 16.56 22.31 -2.99
CA ASP A 471 16.61 23.39 -3.97
C ASP A 471 15.41 24.33 -3.75
N PRO A 472 15.61 25.63 -3.44
CA PRO A 472 14.50 26.56 -3.24
C PRO A 472 13.68 26.84 -4.51
N GLU A 473 14.22 26.57 -5.71
CA GLU A 473 13.49 26.69 -6.98
C GLU A 473 12.54 25.52 -7.23
N ASP A 474 12.74 24.40 -6.52
CA ASP A 474 11.86 23.25 -6.57
C ASP A 474 10.53 23.50 -5.84
N ARG A 475 9.51 22.72 -6.18
CA ARG A 475 8.24 22.78 -5.44
C ARG A 475 8.48 22.44 -3.97
N PRO A 476 7.68 22.95 -3.01
CA PRO A 476 7.87 22.63 -1.59
C PRO A 476 7.94 21.12 -1.29
N GLU A 477 7.16 20.30 -2.01
CA GLU A 477 7.18 18.83 -1.87
C GLU A 477 8.47 18.17 -2.39
N GLU A 478 9.14 18.79 -3.34
CA GLU A 478 10.40 18.35 -3.94
C GLU A 478 11.59 18.88 -3.12
N CYS A 479 11.57 20.15 -2.75
CA CYS A 479 12.56 20.83 -1.93
C CYS A 479 12.68 20.21 -0.52
N TYR A 480 11.59 20.18 0.24
CA TYR A 480 11.61 19.70 1.64
C TYR A 480 11.28 18.21 1.76
N GLY A 481 10.71 17.61 0.71
CA GLY A 481 10.19 16.24 0.74
C GLY A 481 8.71 16.19 1.11
N ARG A 482 8.18 14.97 1.25
CA ARG A 482 6.76 14.76 1.56
C ARG A 482 6.49 13.50 2.36
N ILE A 483 5.41 13.50 3.13
CA ILE A 483 4.93 12.30 3.82
C ILE A 483 4.60 11.23 2.78
N ALA A 484 5.23 10.05 2.90
CA ALA A 484 5.10 8.98 1.92
C ALA A 484 3.67 8.41 1.84
N ASN A 485 2.88 8.52 2.92
CA ASN A 485 1.47 8.15 2.94
C ASN A 485 0.63 9.24 2.25
N PRO A 486 0.02 8.97 1.09
CA PRO A 486 -0.72 9.97 0.33
C PRO A 486 -1.96 10.50 1.07
N THR A 487 -2.64 9.66 1.87
CA THR A 487 -3.79 10.08 2.68
C THR A 487 -3.41 11.20 3.63
N VAL A 488 -2.31 10.98 4.36
CA VAL A 488 -1.81 11.91 5.38
C VAL A 488 -1.27 13.17 4.74
N HIS A 489 -0.54 13.05 3.63
CA HIS A 489 -0.08 14.20 2.84
C HIS A 489 -1.23 15.11 2.39
N ILE A 490 -2.31 14.53 1.85
CA ILE A 490 -3.50 15.31 1.44
C ILE A 490 -4.17 15.95 2.67
N GLY A 491 -4.32 15.20 3.76
CA GLY A 491 -4.88 15.67 5.02
C GLY A 491 -4.15 16.90 5.57
N PHE A 492 -2.81 16.88 5.63
CA PHE A 492 -2.01 18.04 6.03
C PHE A 492 -2.16 19.23 5.08
N GLY A 493 -2.23 18.97 3.78
CA GLY A 493 -2.49 20.00 2.78
C GLY A 493 -3.84 20.71 3.01
N GLN A 494 -4.88 19.98 3.41
CA GLN A 494 -6.17 20.58 3.76
C GLN A 494 -6.16 21.24 5.14
N LEU A 495 -5.54 20.62 6.15
CA LEU A 495 -5.37 21.20 7.48
C LEU A 495 -4.72 22.57 7.39
N ARG A 496 -3.59 22.70 6.69
CA ARG A 496 -2.90 23.98 6.46
C ARG A 496 -3.85 25.04 5.88
N ARG A 497 -4.60 24.68 4.84
CA ARG A 497 -5.45 25.64 4.12
C ARG A 497 -6.64 26.09 4.96
N VAL A 498 -7.28 25.17 5.70
CA VAL A 498 -8.39 25.50 6.61
C VAL A 498 -7.90 26.37 7.75
N ILE A 499 -6.81 25.98 8.43
CA ILE A 499 -6.31 26.71 9.60
C ILE A 499 -5.83 28.11 9.21
N ASN A 500 -5.10 28.25 8.10
CA ASN A 500 -4.67 29.57 7.65
C ASN A 500 -5.87 30.46 7.26
N ALA A 501 -6.94 29.89 6.68
CA ALA A 501 -8.15 30.63 6.37
C ALA A 501 -8.93 31.05 7.65
N VAL A 502 -8.98 30.18 8.67
CA VAL A 502 -9.54 30.50 9.99
C VAL A 502 -8.74 31.62 10.67
N ILE A 503 -7.41 31.53 10.67
CA ILE A 503 -6.53 32.56 11.24
C ILE A 503 -6.71 33.90 10.53
N ALA A 504 -6.76 33.90 9.19
CA ALA A 504 -6.95 35.12 8.40
C ALA A 504 -8.30 35.81 8.71
N ARG A 505 -9.32 35.05 9.12
CA ARG A 505 -10.67 35.57 9.41
C ARG A 505 -10.86 35.97 10.88
N HIS A 506 -10.37 35.16 11.79
CA HIS A 506 -10.69 35.24 13.22
C HIS A 506 -9.48 35.61 14.10
N GLY A 507 -8.31 35.81 13.50
CA GLY A 507 -7.04 35.95 14.21
C GLY A 507 -6.48 34.61 14.71
N LEU A 508 -5.33 34.61 15.37
CA LEU A 508 -4.76 33.40 15.96
C LEU A 508 -5.66 32.87 17.10
N PRO A 509 -6.01 31.56 17.13
CA PRO A 509 -6.75 30.98 18.26
C PRO A 509 -5.98 31.11 19.56
N HIS A 510 -6.70 31.31 20.67
CA HIS A 510 -6.10 31.29 22.00
C HIS A 510 -5.54 29.89 22.34
N ASP A 511 -6.29 28.84 22.01
CA ASP A 511 -5.86 27.44 22.05
C ASP A 511 -6.56 26.59 20.97
N ILE A 512 -5.95 25.46 20.63
CA ILE A 512 -6.45 24.49 19.65
C ILE A 512 -6.63 23.13 20.33
N VAL A 513 -7.76 22.47 20.08
CA VAL A 513 -8.04 21.12 20.56
C VAL A 513 -8.29 20.20 19.37
N ILE A 514 -7.52 19.11 19.29
CA ILE A 514 -7.58 18.16 18.17
C ILE A 514 -8.11 16.82 18.67
N ARG A 515 -9.01 16.19 17.91
CA ARG A 515 -9.44 14.82 18.18
C ARG A 515 -8.42 13.78 17.70
N LEU A 516 -8.12 12.81 18.54
CA LEU A 516 -7.39 11.58 18.23
C LEU A 516 -8.34 10.39 18.24
N SER A 517 -8.16 9.48 17.29
CA SER A 517 -8.78 8.15 17.36
C SER A 517 -8.05 7.23 18.35
N ARG A 518 -7.97 7.61 19.63
CA ARG A 518 -7.42 6.78 20.73
C ARG A 518 -8.53 6.29 21.66
N ASP A 519 -8.28 5.14 22.28
CA ASP A 519 -9.11 4.58 23.35
C ASP A 519 -8.96 5.35 24.67
N LEU A 520 -9.93 5.16 25.57
CA LEU A 520 -9.88 5.70 26.93
C LEU A 520 -8.82 4.99 27.79
N LYS A 521 -8.51 5.58 28.96
CA LYS A 521 -7.65 4.94 29.95
C LYS A 521 -8.23 3.58 30.34
N LEU A 522 -7.40 2.55 30.20
CA LEU A 522 -7.73 1.17 30.56
C LEU A 522 -7.66 0.99 32.08
N SER A 523 -8.55 0.16 32.64
CA SER A 523 -8.49 -0.24 34.05
C SER A 523 -7.28 -1.12 34.35
N GLU A 524 -6.93 -1.30 35.63
CA GLU A 524 -5.83 -2.20 36.02
C GLU A 524 -6.05 -3.62 35.52
N ASP A 525 -7.28 -4.13 35.59
CA ASP A 525 -7.64 -5.46 35.08
C ASP A 525 -7.48 -5.56 33.56
N GLN A 526 -7.95 -4.55 32.81
CA GLN A 526 -7.79 -4.49 31.36
C GLN A 526 -6.32 -4.38 30.96
N GLN A 527 -5.53 -3.56 31.69
CA GLN A 527 -4.08 -3.46 31.48
C GLN A 527 -3.39 -4.79 31.79
N ALA A 528 -3.78 -5.48 32.87
CA ALA A 528 -3.25 -6.78 33.24
C ALA A 528 -3.62 -7.85 32.22
N GLU A 529 -4.84 -7.82 31.65
CA GLU A 529 -5.27 -8.71 30.57
C GLU A 529 -4.48 -8.45 29.28
N ILE A 530 -4.34 -7.20 28.86
CA ILE A 530 -3.52 -6.82 27.70
C ILE A 530 -2.06 -7.20 27.91
N LYS A 531 -1.51 -7.00 29.12
CA LYS A 531 -0.16 -7.44 29.49
C LYS A 531 -0.04 -8.97 29.40
N ARG A 532 -1.02 -9.72 29.92
CA ARG A 532 -1.08 -11.18 29.81
C ARG A 532 -1.18 -11.64 28.36
N ALA A 533 -1.99 -10.99 27.53
CA ALA A 533 -2.12 -11.28 26.10
C ALA A 533 -0.82 -10.97 25.33
N THR A 534 -0.23 -9.80 25.58
CA THR A 534 1.05 -9.37 24.96
C THR A 534 2.18 -10.32 25.34
N ARG A 535 2.29 -10.70 26.62
CA ARG A 535 3.26 -11.69 27.09
C ARG A 535 3.07 -13.04 26.41
N ARG A 536 1.83 -13.56 26.37
CA ARG A 536 1.51 -14.81 25.65
C ARG A 536 1.92 -14.74 24.18
N ASN A 537 1.62 -13.63 23.50
CA ASN A 537 1.98 -13.43 22.09
C ASN A 537 3.49 -13.35 21.89
N THR A 538 4.21 -12.64 22.76
CA THR A 538 5.68 -12.53 22.72
C THR A 538 6.34 -13.88 22.99
N ASP A 539 5.91 -14.60 24.03
CA ASP A 539 6.43 -15.92 24.37
C ASP A 539 6.18 -16.92 23.22
N ALA A 540 4.99 -16.90 22.61
CA ALA A 540 4.69 -17.69 21.42
C ALA A 540 5.60 -17.30 20.22
N ALA A 541 5.82 -16.01 19.99
CA ALA A 541 6.69 -15.53 18.93
C ALA A 541 8.16 -15.93 19.14
N ILE A 542 8.65 -15.96 20.39
CA ILE A 542 9.99 -16.46 20.74
C ILE A 542 10.10 -17.96 20.45
N ARG A 543 9.11 -18.77 20.90
CA ARG A 543 9.11 -20.22 20.61
C ARG A 543 9.11 -20.50 19.11
N ARG A 544 8.27 -19.80 18.34
CA ARG A 544 8.24 -19.91 16.88
C ARG A 544 9.57 -19.49 16.26
N GLY A 545 10.19 -18.42 16.76
CA GLY A 545 11.52 -17.99 16.33
C GLY A 545 12.59 -19.07 16.51
N ALA A 546 12.63 -19.70 17.69
CA ALA A 546 13.55 -20.81 17.96
C ALA A 546 13.28 -22.02 17.04
N MET A 547 12.01 -22.32 16.77
CA MET A 547 11.63 -23.38 15.84
C MET A 547 12.11 -23.09 14.40
N LEU A 548 11.98 -21.85 13.92
CA LEU A 548 12.50 -21.45 12.61
C LEU A 548 14.02 -21.62 12.54
N GLU A 549 14.73 -21.22 13.60
CA GLU A 549 16.19 -21.35 13.68
C GLU A 549 16.64 -22.81 13.64
N GLN A 550 15.93 -23.71 14.34
CA GLN A 550 16.18 -25.15 14.29
C GLN A 550 15.96 -25.75 12.89
N LEU A 551 15.00 -25.21 12.13
CA LEU A 551 14.71 -25.62 10.76
C LEU A 551 15.63 -24.97 9.71
N GLY A 552 16.59 -24.13 10.14
CA GLY A 552 17.44 -23.35 9.22
C GLY A 552 16.73 -22.17 8.53
N ILE A 553 15.46 -21.91 8.86
CA ILE A 553 14.64 -20.85 8.26
C ILE A 553 14.94 -19.49 8.93
N ALA A 554 14.82 -18.39 8.17
CA ALA A 554 14.98 -17.05 8.71
C ALA A 554 13.91 -16.70 9.75
N ASN A 555 14.32 -16.21 10.93
CA ASN A 555 13.43 -15.76 12.00
C ASN A 555 12.85 -14.36 11.69
N THR A 556 11.92 -14.30 10.74
CA THR A 556 11.26 -13.06 10.32
C THR A 556 9.87 -12.93 10.94
N GLY A 557 9.29 -11.72 10.91
CA GLY A 557 7.89 -11.52 11.30
C GLY A 557 6.93 -12.36 10.46
N ARG A 558 7.17 -12.46 9.15
CA ARG A 558 6.37 -13.26 8.21
C ARG A 558 6.42 -14.75 8.56
N ASN A 559 7.61 -15.31 8.75
CA ASN A 559 7.78 -16.75 8.99
C ASN A 559 7.18 -17.15 10.35
N ARG A 560 7.26 -16.27 11.36
CA ARG A 560 6.55 -16.46 12.63
C ARG A 560 5.03 -16.44 12.48
N VAL A 561 4.49 -15.63 11.55
CA VAL A 561 3.06 -15.64 11.24
C VAL A 561 2.66 -16.92 10.51
N ILE A 562 3.47 -17.46 9.61
CA ILE A 562 3.19 -18.76 8.94
C ILE A 562 3.05 -19.87 9.99
N LEU A 563 4.00 -19.99 10.91
CA LEU A 563 3.92 -20.95 12.02
C LEU A 563 2.71 -20.70 12.92
N GLN A 564 2.39 -19.44 13.21
CA GLN A 564 1.18 -19.09 13.97
C GLN A 564 -0.09 -19.62 13.27
N LEU A 565 -0.23 -19.37 11.97
CA LEU A 565 -1.39 -19.78 11.21
C LEU A 565 -1.51 -21.30 11.10
N TRP A 566 -0.37 -22.02 11.06
CA TRP A 566 -0.33 -23.48 11.11
C TRP A 566 -0.75 -24.03 12.48
N GLU A 567 -0.25 -23.45 13.58
CA GLU A 567 -0.67 -23.80 14.95
C GLU A 567 -2.17 -23.54 15.19
N GLU A 568 -2.74 -22.52 14.53
CA GLU A 568 -4.17 -22.18 14.62
C GLU A 568 -5.09 -23.16 13.89
N LEU A 569 -4.56 -24.05 13.03
CA LEU A 569 -5.36 -25.10 12.36
C LEU A 569 -5.85 -26.14 13.37
N HIS A 570 -4.98 -26.55 14.29
CA HIS A 570 -5.30 -27.51 15.32
C HIS A 570 -4.25 -27.49 16.45
N PRO A 571 -4.63 -27.66 17.74
CA PRO A 571 -3.68 -27.72 18.85
C PRO A 571 -2.65 -28.86 18.70
N ASP A 572 -3.12 -30.07 18.36
CA ASP A 572 -2.27 -31.23 18.09
C ASP A 572 -1.61 -31.09 16.69
N PRO A 573 -0.27 -31.07 16.61
CA PRO A 573 0.47 -31.03 15.34
C PRO A 573 0.10 -32.11 14.34
N GLN A 574 -0.23 -33.33 14.78
CA GLN A 574 -0.54 -34.45 13.87
C GLN A 574 -1.91 -34.31 13.19
N ALA A 575 -2.82 -33.57 13.82
CA ALA A 575 -4.16 -33.29 13.31
C ALA A 575 -4.24 -31.94 12.55
N ARG A 576 -3.11 -31.27 12.28
CA ARG A 576 -3.08 -30.04 11.48
C ARG A 576 -3.26 -30.38 10.01
N VAL A 577 -4.46 -30.10 9.52
CA VAL A 577 -4.87 -30.34 8.15
C VAL A 577 -5.32 -29.05 7.48
N CYS A 578 -5.24 -29.02 6.15
CA CYS A 578 -5.85 -27.99 5.34
C CYS A 578 -7.36 -27.93 5.58
N ILE A 579 -7.88 -26.77 5.99
CA ILE A 579 -9.32 -26.61 6.27
C ILE A 579 -10.17 -26.94 5.03
N TYR A 580 -9.71 -26.55 3.84
CA TYR A 580 -10.45 -26.76 2.59
C TYR A 580 -10.40 -28.21 2.08
N THR A 581 -9.30 -28.93 2.23
CA THR A 581 -9.12 -30.26 1.60
C THR A 581 -9.01 -31.42 2.58
N GLY A 582 -8.75 -31.17 3.86
CA GLY A 582 -8.48 -32.20 4.86
C GLY A 582 -7.10 -32.85 4.75
N GLN A 583 -6.27 -32.45 3.78
CA GLN A 583 -4.91 -32.99 3.65
C GLN A 583 -4.01 -32.55 4.82
N PRO A 584 -3.19 -33.45 5.39
CA PRO A 584 -2.21 -33.09 6.42
C PRO A 584 -1.24 -32.01 5.94
N ILE A 585 -0.91 -31.08 6.84
CA ILE A 585 0.11 -30.04 6.61
C ILE A 585 1.22 -30.26 7.63
N SER A 586 2.36 -30.78 7.18
CA SER A 586 3.56 -30.87 8.01
C SER A 586 4.24 -29.50 8.13
N ILE A 587 5.20 -29.38 9.04
CA ILE A 587 5.92 -28.11 9.23
C ILE A 587 6.87 -27.80 8.07
N GLU A 588 7.43 -28.83 7.44
CA GLU A 588 8.32 -28.71 6.28
C GLU A 588 7.57 -28.13 5.07
N MET A 589 6.30 -28.52 4.90
CA MET A 589 5.43 -28.04 3.82
C MET A 589 5.11 -26.53 3.88
N LEU A 590 5.36 -25.88 5.03
CA LEU A 590 5.09 -24.46 5.21
C LEU A 590 6.03 -23.56 4.39
N PHE A 591 7.19 -24.08 4.00
CA PHE A 591 8.26 -23.34 3.35
C PHE A 591 8.70 -23.96 2.01
N SER A 592 8.07 -25.07 1.58
CA SER A 592 8.36 -25.76 0.32
C SER A 592 7.60 -25.21 -0.89
N GLY A 593 6.48 -24.50 -0.69
CA GLY A 593 5.58 -24.04 -1.74
C GLY A 593 4.26 -24.83 -1.85
N ASP A 594 4.19 -26.02 -1.22
CA ASP A 594 3.00 -26.89 -1.17
C ASP A 594 1.79 -26.21 -0.52
N THR A 595 2.07 -25.31 0.41
CA THR A 595 1.08 -24.54 1.16
C THR A 595 1.21 -23.06 0.87
N CYS A 596 0.11 -22.34 1.11
CA CYS A 596 0.09 -20.89 0.97
C CYS A 596 -0.79 -20.27 2.04
N ILE A 597 -0.64 -18.95 2.22
CA ILE A 597 -1.55 -18.17 3.04
C ILE A 597 -2.72 -17.72 2.16
N ASP A 598 -3.92 -18.19 2.47
CA ASP A 598 -5.16 -17.70 1.86
C ASP A 598 -5.77 -16.58 2.70
N HIS A 599 -6.39 -15.61 2.01
CA HIS A 599 -7.32 -14.67 2.62
C HIS A 599 -8.72 -15.29 2.61
N ILE A 600 -9.21 -15.75 3.76
CA ILE A 600 -10.49 -16.48 3.90
C ILE A 600 -11.60 -15.75 3.16
N LEU A 601 -11.79 -14.45 3.44
CA LEU A 601 -12.58 -13.56 2.61
C LEU A 601 -11.68 -12.83 1.60
N PRO A 602 -12.10 -12.66 0.33
CA PRO A 602 -11.25 -12.10 -0.72
C PRO A 602 -10.74 -10.70 -0.41
N ILE A 603 -9.41 -10.53 -0.33
CA ILE A 603 -8.76 -9.24 0.00
C ILE A 603 -9.12 -8.13 -0.99
N ARG A 604 -9.41 -8.46 -2.26
CA ARG A 604 -9.83 -7.45 -3.26
C ARG A 604 -11.20 -6.84 -2.96
N VAL A 605 -12.00 -7.52 -2.14
CA VAL A 605 -13.34 -7.10 -1.74
C VAL A 605 -13.29 -6.51 -0.33
N THR A 606 -12.65 -7.20 0.62
CA THR A 606 -12.67 -6.82 2.04
C THR A 606 -11.56 -5.86 2.45
N LEU A 607 -10.43 -5.87 1.73
CA LEU A 607 -9.18 -5.19 2.11
C LEU A 607 -8.63 -5.59 3.49
N ASP A 608 -9.16 -6.67 4.05
CA ASP A 608 -8.80 -7.18 5.35
C ASP A 608 -7.57 -8.08 5.23
N ASP A 609 -6.40 -7.48 5.46
CA ASP A 609 -5.12 -8.18 5.53
C ASP A 609 -4.77 -8.62 6.96
N SER A 610 -5.72 -8.58 7.90
CA SER A 610 -5.49 -9.02 9.28
C SER A 610 -5.27 -10.53 9.38
N ASN A 611 -4.58 -10.98 10.43
CA ASN A 611 -4.42 -12.41 10.69
C ASN A 611 -5.76 -13.14 10.91
N GLY A 612 -6.81 -12.42 11.32
CA GLY A 612 -8.16 -12.96 11.45
C GLY A 612 -8.80 -13.34 10.11
N ASN A 613 -8.28 -12.82 9.00
CA ASN A 613 -8.71 -13.19 7.65
C ASN A 613 -7.70 -14.09 6.93
N LYS A 614 -6.66 -14.58 7.60
CA LYS A 614 -5.61 -15.41 6.99
C LYS A 614 -5.66 -16.83 7.53
N LEU A 615 -5.35 -17.83 6.72
CA LEU A 615 -5.04 -19.19 7.19
C LEU A 615 -4.02 -19.84 6.26
N VAL A 616 -3.33 -20.87 6.75
CA VAL A 616 -2.51 -21.74 5.88
C VAL A 616 -3.41 -22.83 5.30
N CYS A 617 -3.33 -23.02 3.99
CA CYS A 617 -3.99 -24.12 3.31
C CYS A 617 -3.13 -24.63 2.16
N MET A 618 -3.51 -25.78 1.60
CA MET A 618 -2.88 -26.30 0.38
C MET A 618 -3.02 -25.26 -0.73
N ALA A 619 -1.93 -25.02 -1.46
CA ALA A 619 -1.91 -23.99 -2.49
C ALA A 619 -2.96 -24.25 -3.59
N ALA A 620 -3.23 -25.53 -3.90
CA ALA A 620 -4.32 -25.96 -4.77
C ALA A 620 -5.70 -25.40 -4.35
N ALA A 621 -5.99 -25.47 -3.05
CA ALA A 621 -7.29 -25.14 -2.51
C ALA A 621 -7.54 -23.63 -2.55
N ASN A 622 -6.53 -22.83 -2.21
CA ASN A 622 -6.58 -21.38 -2.35
C ASN A 622 -6.84 -20.97 -3.82
N ARG A 623 -6.17 -21.61 -4.78
CA ARG A 623 -6.40 -21.35 -6.21
C ARG A 623 -7.79 -21.72 -6.68
N CYS A 624 -8.31 -22.85 -6.21
CA CYS A 624 -9.68 -23.28 -6.49
C CYS A 624 -10.69 -22.25 -5.95
N LYS A 625 -10.46 -21.76 -4.72
CA LYS A 625 -11.27 -20.71 -4.10
C LYS A 625 -11.23 -19.42 -4.93
N GLY A 626 -10.04 -18.95 -5.30
CA GLY A 626 -9.86 -17.73 -6.09
C GLY A 626 -10.37 -16.49 -5.35
N ASN A 627 -10.97 -15.55 -6.07
CA ASN A 627 -11.50 -14.30 -5.47
C ASN A 627 -12.93 -14.47 -4.89
N ARG A 628 -13.21 -15.62 -4.25
CA ARG A 628 -14.51 -15.98 -3.65
C ARG A 628 -14.37 -16.27 -2.15
N ALA A 629 -15.45 -16.10 -1.39
CA ALA A 629 -15.55 -16.57 -0.01
C ALA A 629 -15.62 -18.12 0.06
N PRO A 630 -15.35 -18.75 1.22
CA PRO A 630 -15.32 -20.22 1.31
C PRO A 630 -16.64 -20.86 0.92
N PHE A 631 -17.78 -20.31 1.35
CA PHE A 631 -19.10 -20.82 0.98
C PHE A 631 -19.38 -20.67 -0.52
N GLU A 632 -19.00 -19.55 -1.14
CA GLU A 632 -19.15 -19.36 -2.59
C GLU A 632 -18.27 -20.33 -3.41
N ALA A 633 -17.13 -20.75 -2.86
CA ALA A 633 -16.21 -21.67 -3.51
C ALA A 633 -16.61 -23.15 -3.30
N PHE A 634 -17.00 -23.51 -2.08
CA PHE A 634 -17.14 -24.89 -1.63
C PHE A 634 -18.50 -25.23 -1.01
N GLY A 635 -19.38 -24.25 -0.78
CA GLY A 635 -20.64 -24.40 -0.02
C GLY A 635 -21.66 -25.39 -0.59
N THR A 636 -21.44 -25.84 -1.82
CA THR A 636 -22.27 -26.83 -2.52
C THR A 636 -21.47 -28.09 -2.88
N SER A 637 -20.26 -28.29 -2.35
CA SER A 637 -19.53 -29.55 -2.51
C SER A 637 -19.97 -30.56 -1.45
N ALA A 638 -19.81 -31.85 -1.75
CA ALA A 638 -20.05 -32.92 -0.76
C ALA A 638 -19.15 -32.76 0.48
N ASP A 639 -18.01 -32.10 0.34
CA ASP A 639 -17.05 -31.86 1.42
C ASP A 639 -17.39 -30.66 2.32
N TRP A 640 -18.47 -29.92 2.08
CA TRP A 640 -18.74 -28.67 2.80
C TRP A 640 -18.91 -28.88 4.31
N ASP A 641 -19.66 -29.92 4.71
CA ASP A 641 -19.83 -30.24 6.14
C ASP A 641 -18.49 -30.63 6.79
N ALA A 642 -17.63 -31.32 6.06
CA ALA A 642 -16.29 -31.66 6.53
C ALA A 642 -15.38 -30.41 6.64
N ILE A 643 -15.52 -29.45 5.71
CA ILE A 643 -14.85 -28.14 5.79
C ILE A 643 -15.32 -27.38 7.03
N LEU A 644 -16.63 -27.33 7.29
CA LEU A 644 -17.19 -26.67 8.46
C LEU A 644 -16.72 -27.34 9.76
N ALA A 645 -16.70 -28.68 9.82
CA ALA A 645 -16.19 -29.42 10.96
C ALA A 645 -14.72 -29.07 11.26
N ARG A 646 -13.87 -28.99 10.24
CA ARG A 646 -12.47 -28.53 10.41
C ARG A 646 -12.39 -27.06 10.81
N ALA A 647 -13.22 -26.21 10.22
CA ALA A 647 -13.24 -24.77 10.51
C ALA A 647 -13.63 -24.47 11.96
N GLN A 648 -14.38 -25.35 12.65
CA GLN A 648 -14.68 -25.22 14.08
C GLN A 648 -13.43 -25.18 14.96
N ASN A 649 -12.32 -25.79 14.52
CA ASN A 649 -11.06 -25.78 15.25
C ASN A 649 -10.34 -24.43 15.18
N LEU A 650 -10.68 -23.59 14.19
CA LEU A 650 -10.05 -22.27 14.03
C LEU A 650 -10.41 -21.33 15.19
N PRO A 651 -9.64 -20.25 15.40
CA PRO A 651 -10.01 -19.20 16.35
C PRO A 651 -11.38 -18.56 16.03
N PRO A 652 -12.17 -18.14 17.03
CA PRO A 652 -13.53 -17.61 16.83
C PRO A 652 -13.64 -16.46 15.82
N ASN A 653 -12.64 -15.58 15.76
CA ASN A 653 -12.57 -14.46 14.82
C ASN A 653 -12.37 -14.87 13.35
N LYS A 654 -12.09 -16.16 13.09
CA LYS A 654 -12.01 -16.75 11.74
C LYS A 654 -13.24 -17.59 11.39
N ARG A 655 -13.83 -18.30 12.36
CA ARG A 655 -14.93 -19.27 12.14
C ARG A 655 -16.09 -18.68 11.36
N TRP A 656 -16.56 -17.50 11.76
CA TRP A 656 -17.72 -16.85 11.15
C TRP A 656 -17.52 -16.54 9.65
N ARG A 657 -16.27 -16.47 9.16
CA ARG A 657 -15.95 -16.19 7.75
C ARG A 657 -16.26 -17.35 6.81
N PHE A 658 -16.62 -18.51 7.35
CA PHE A 658 -17.09 -19.66 6.60
C PHE A 658 -18.62 -19.68 6.45
N ALA A 659 -19.34 -18.74 7.09
CA ALA A 659 -20.79 -18.66 6.95
C ALA A 659 -21.22 -18.22 5.54
N PRO A 660 -22.40 -18.66 5.06
CA PRO A 660 -22.93 -18.26 3.74
C PRO A 660 -23.05 -16.75 3.54
N ASP A 661 -23.33 -16.01 4.60
CA ASP A 661 -23.54 -14.56 4.64
C ASP A 661 -22.28 -13.77 5.07
N ALA A 662 -21.10 -14.42 5.15
CA ALA A 662 -19.89 -13.81 5.70
C ALA A 662 -19.47 -12.50 5.00
N LEU A 663 -19.66 -12.37 3.69
CA LEU A 663 -19.37 -11.12 2.96
C LEU A 663 -20.36 -10.00 3.31
N THR A 664 -21.64 -10.34 3.48
CA THR A 664 -22.68 -9.40 3.92
C THR A 664 -22.38 -8.92 5.34
N ARG A 665 -22.16 -9.86 6.26
CA ARG A 665 -21.78 -9.58 7.65
C ARG A 665 -20.52 -8.70 7.73
N PHE A 666 -19.48 -9.02 6.95
CA PHE A 666 -18.28 -8.20 6.89
C PHE A 666 -18.59 -6.77 6.45
N GLY A 667 -19.42 -6.58 5.42
CA GLY A 667 -19.83 -5.26 4.94
C GLY A 667 -20.67 -4.44 5.93
N GLU A 668 -21.47 -5.10 6.76
CA GLU A 668 -22.32 -4.47 7.77
C GLU A 668 -21.55 -4.08 9.05
N GLU A 669 -20.60 -4.93 9.47
CA GLU A 669 -19.77 -4.75 10.68
C GLU A 669 -18.52 -3.88 10.42
N SER A 670 -18.00 -3.83 9.19
CA SER A 670 -16.76 -3.11 8.84
C SER A 670 -17.04 -1.66 8.44
N ASP A 671 -17.55 -0.86 9.38
CA ASP A 671 -17.84 0.57 9.14
C ASP A 671 -16.58 1.41 8.80
N PHE A 672 -15.38 0.91 9.09
CA PHE A 672 -14.10 1.56 8.79
C PHE A 672 -13.03 0.55 8.35
N ILE A 673 -12.31 0.85 7.27
CA ILE A 673 -11.10 0.10 6.92
C ILE A 673 -10.10 0.33 8.07
N ALA A 674 -9.62 -0.72 8.75
CA ALA A 674 -8.68 -0.60 9.88
C ALA A 674 -7.48 0.33 9.58
N ARG A 675 -7.03 0.34 8.32
CA ARG A 675 -6.00 1.26 7.82
C ARG A 675 -6.38 2.74 7.86
N GLN A 676 -7.64 3.13 7.68
CA GLN A 676 -8.10 4.52 7.85
C GLN A 676 -8.00 4.97 9.30
N LEU A 677 -8.24 4.08 10.27
CA LEU A 677 -8.06 4.39 11.69
C LEU A 677 -6.59 4.67 12.00
N THR A 678 -5.68 3.80 11.54
CA THR A 678 -4.24 4.00 11.68
C THR A 678 -3.76 5.28 11.00
N ASP A 679 -4.23 5.56 9.78
CA ASP A 679 -3.90 6.80 9.05
C ASP A 679 -4.40 8.04 9.82
N THR A 680 -5.60 7.99 10.42
CA THR A 680 -6.16 9.08 11.25
C THR A 680 -5.33 9.31 12.51
N GLN A 681 -4.95 8.24 13.22
CA GLN A 681 -4.09 8.32 14.39
C GLN A 681 -2.72 8.94 14.06
N TYR A 682 -2.13 8.52 12.93
CA TYR A 682 -0.85 9.05 12.46
C TYR A 682 -0.96 10.54 12.09
N LEU A 683 -2.01 10.93 11.35
CA LEU A 683 -2.31 12.30 10.96
C LEU A 683 -2.48 13.20 12.20
N SER A 684 -3.35 12.85 13.14
CA SER A 684 -3.59 13.65 14.35
C SER A 684 -2.36 13.77 15.26
N ARG A 685 -1.50 12.73 15.35
CA ARG A 685 -0.25 12.80 16.12
C ARG A 685 0.70 13.84 15.56
N LEU A 686 0.93 13.81 14.25
CA LEU A 686 1.80 14.79 13.58
C LEU A 686 1.15 16.18 13.52
N ALA A 687 -0.18 16.27 13.48
CA ALA A 687 -0.89 17.55 13.46
C ALA A 687 -0.62 18.37 14.73
N LYS A 688 -0.44 17.71 15.89
CA LYS A 688 -0.04 18.38 17.13
C LYS A 688 1.28 19.14 16.94
N GLU A 689 2.33 18.43 16.52
CA GLU A 689 3.68 18.98 16.30
C GLU A 689 3.64 20.15 15.30
N TYR A 690 2.90 19.97 14.21
CA TYR A 690 2.74 21.00 13.18
C TYR A 690 1.99 22.25 13.68
N LEU A 691 0.91 22.09 14.44
CA LEU A 691 0.11 23.20 14.97
C LEU A 691 0.81 23.93 16.11
N CYS A 692 1.69 23.26 16.86
CA CYS A 692 2.51 23.90 17.88
C CYS A 692 3.44 24.98 17.29
N ALA A 693 3.75 24.94 16.00
CA ALA A 693 4.56 25.97 15.34
C ALA A 693 3.90 27.36 15.31
N LEU A 694 2.60 27.45 15.59
CA LEU A 694 1.87 28.71 15.70
C LEU A 694 2.04 29.39 17.07
N TYR A 695 2.70 28.72 18.03
CA TYR A 695 2.82 29.19 19.41
C TYR A 695 4.28 29.15 19.88
N PRO A 696 4.67 30.05 20.80
CA PRO A 696 5.98 30.02 21.44
C PRO A 696 6.28 28.67 22.12
N ALA A 697 7.57 28.35 22.27
CA ALA A 697 7.98 27.21 23.06
C ALA A 697 7.52 27.38 24.52
N ASP A 698 6.72 26.43 24.99
CA ASP A 698 6.16 26.39 26.34
C ASP A 698 7.29 26.30 27.38
N ARG A 699 7.37 27.25 28.31
CA ARG A 699 8.39 27.26 29.39
C ARG A 699 7.97 26.50 30.66
N GLY A 700 6.84 25.79 30.68
CA GLY A 700 6.40 25.02 31.85
C GLY A 700 5.30 23.97 31.60
N GLU A 701 5.14 23.02 32.52
CA GLU A 701 4.03 22.07 32.55
C GLU A 701 2.71 22.83 32.80
N GLY A 702 1.78 22.79 31.82
CA GLY A 702 0.45 23.40 31.94
C GLY A 702 0.11 24.47 30.89
N SER A 703 1.06 24.94 30.07
CA SER A 703 0.83 26.01 29.09
C SER A 703 0.48 25.55 27.66
N GLN A 704 0.27 24.25 27.43
CA GLN A 704 0.07 23.69 26.08
C GLN A 704 -1.11 24.34 25.34
N LYS A 705 -0.78 25.18 24.36
CA LYS A 705 -1.76 25.84 23.47
C LYS A 705 -2.41 24.89 22.47
N VAL A 706 -1.81 23.72 22.23
CA VAL A 706 -2.36 22.68 21.37
C VAL A 706 -2.58 21.40 22.17
N ARG A 707 -3.84 21.06 22.41
CA ARG A 707 -4.27 19.86 23.14
C ARG A 707 -4.80 18.80 22.19
N VAL A 708 -4.72 17.56 22.65
CA VAL A 708 -5.22 16.42 21.89
C VAL A 708 -6.04 15.50 22.77
N ILE A 709 -7.26 15.18 22.34
CA ILE A 709 -8.24 14.43 23.14
C ILE A 709 -8.62 13.10 22.45
N PRO A 710 -8.85 12.00 23.19
CA PRO A 710 -9.36 10.74 22.62
C PRO A 710 -10.77 10.86 22.02
N GLY A 711 -11.18 10.05 21.06
CA GLY A 711 -12.49 10.23 20.38
C GLY A 711 -13.69 9.54 21.05
N ARG A 712 -13.46 8.56 21.94
CA ARG A 712 -14.53 7.67 22.45
C ARG A 712 -15.58 8.40 23.32
N HIS A 713 -15.20 9.46 24.03
CA HIS A 713 -16.15 10.24 24.84
C HIS A 713 -17.01 11.19 24.01
N SER A 714 -16.57 11.58 22.80
CA SER A 714 -17.32 12.52 21.97
C SER A 714 -18.71 11.98 21.60
N GLU A 715 -18.84 10.66 21.45
CA GLU A 715 -20.13 10.01 21.22
C GLU A 715 -21.07 10.14 22.42
N MET A 716 -20.56 9.94 23.63
CA MET A 716 -21.34 10.08 24.87
C MET A 716 -21.86 11.51 25.00
N LEU A 717 -20.99 12.51 24.82
CA LEU A 717 -21.35 13.93 24.85
C LEU A 717 -22.40 14.30 23.78
N ARG A 718 -22.28 13.77 22.56
CA ARG A 718 -23.29 13.96 21.50
C ARG A 718 -24.67 13.44 21.89
N ARG A 719 -24.72 12.28 22.56
CA ARG A 719 -25.98 11.69 23.02
C ARG A 719 -26.56 12.49 24.18
N THR A 720 -25.74 12.85 25.17
CA THR A 720 -26.14 13.64 26.34
C THR A 720 -26.77 14.96 25.94
N TRP A 721 -26.11 15.72 25.07
CA TRP A 721 -26.65 17.00 24.59
C TRP A 721 -27.61 16.84 23.39
N GLY A 722 -27.98 15.60 23.02
CA GLY A 722 -28.90 15.30 21.92
C GLY A 722 -28.56 16.00 20.60
N LEU A 723 -27.29 16.09 20.23
CA LEU A 723 -26.81 16.86 19.07
C LEU A 723 -27.14 16.21 17.72
N ASN A 724 -27.32 14.89 17.72
CA ASN A 724 -27.59 14.13 16.49
C ASN A 724 -28.97 14.47 15.87
N SER A 725 -29.96 14.86 16.70
CA SER A 725 -31.30 15.23 16.22
C SER A 725 -31.34 16.57 15.49
N LEU A 726 -30.25 17.35 15.54
CA LEU A 726 -30.16 18.63 14.83
C LEU A 726 -29.88 18.48 13.33
N LEU A 727 -29.51 17.27 12.88
CA LEU A 727 -29.27 16.96 11.47
C LEU A 727 -30.57 16.49 10.79
N HIS A 728 -30.73 16.85 9.51
CA HIS A 728 -31.99 16.65 8.76
C HIS A 728 -32.37 15.17 8.54
N ASP A 729 -31.39 14.29 8.59
CA ASP A 729 -31.43 12.86 8.28
C ASP A 729 -31.55 11.97 9.54
N HIS A 730 -31.71 12.57 10.73
CA HIS A 730 -31.70 11.83 11.99
C HIS A 730 -32.74 10.72 12.09
N ASN A 731 -33.87 10.85 11.38
CA ASN A 731 -34.96 9.85 11.36
C ASN A 731 -34.72 8.67 10.41
N TYR A 732 -33.74 8.75 9.51
CA TYR A 732 -33.44 7.72 8.51
C TYR A 732 -32.17 6.92 8.84
N ALA A 733 -31.45 7.32 9.89
CA ALA A 733 -30.36 6.51 10.42
C ALA A 733 -30.93 5.27 11.11
N GLN A 734 -30.50 4.06 10.70
CA GLN A 734 -30.91 2.82 11.37
C GLN A 734 -30.68 2.95 12.88
N THR A 735 -31.75 2.82 13.66
CA THR A 735 -31.80 3.00 15.13
C THR A 735 -30.83 2.10 15.89
N ALA A 736 -30.34 1.02 15.28
CA ALA A 736 -29.30 0.15 15.83
C ALA A 736 -27.87 0.75 15.77
N LYS A 737 -27.59 1.72 14.89
CA LYS A 737 -26.28 2.39 14.78
C LYS A 737 -26.32 3.75 15.50
N PRO A 738 -25.53 3.96 16.58
CA PRO A 738 -25.60 5.17 17.40
C PRO A 738 -25.19 6.51 16.77
N LYS A 739 -24.68 6.50 15.54
CA LYS A 739 -24.09 7.68 14.89
C LYS A 739 -24.76 7.94 13.55
N ASN A 740 -25.46 9.05 13.45
CA ASN A 740 -25.92 9.59 12.19
C ASN A 740 -24.71 10.06 11.34
N ARG A 741 -24.57 9.50 10.13
CA ARG A 741 -23.45 9.73 9.18
C ARG A 741 -23.93 10.06 7.76
N LEU A 742 -25.22 10.33 7.55
CA LEU A 742 -25.77 10.62 6.22
C LEU A 742 -25.67 12.12 5.87
N ASP A 743 -25.31 12.97 6.83
CA ASP A 743 -25.04 14.41 6.67
C ASP A 743 -23.60 14.77 7.09
N HIS A 744 -22.81 15.35 6.20
CA HIS A 744 -21.42 15.75 6.44
C HIS A 744 -21.22 16.74 7.59
N ARG A 745 -22.25 17.50 7.98
CA ARG A 745 -22.19 18.48 9.08
C ARG A 745 -21.98 17.82 10.45
N HIS A 746 -22.10 16.49 10.56
CA HIS A 746 -21.68 15.78 11.79
C HIS A 746 -20.20 16.01 12.16
N HIS A 747 -19.32 16.31 11.20
CA HIS A 747 -17.92 16.66 11.48
C HIS A 747 -17.79 18.00 12.22
N LEU A 748 -18.68 18.96 11.96
CA LEU A 748 -18.73 20.20 12.73
C LEU A 748 -19.17 19.91 14.17
N ILE A 749 -20.16 19.04 14.37
CA ILE A 749 -20.58 18.59 15.72
C ILE A 749 -19.42 17.91 16.45
N ASP A 750 -18.68 17.03 15.78
CA ASP A 750 -17.51 16.37 16.37
C ASP A 750 -16.41 17.39 16.75
N ALA A 751 -16.18 18.42 15.93
CA ALA A 751 -15.23 19.49 16.21
C ALA A 751 -15.68 20.39 17.38
N LEU A 752 -16.98 20.69 17.48
CA LEU A 752 -17.58 21.41 18.59
C LEU A 752 -17.38 20.65 19.91
N VAL A 753 -17.78 19.38 19.95
CA VAL A 753 -17.60 18.52 21.12
C VAL A 753 -16.12 18.43 21.52
N THR A 754 -15.23 18.42 20.52
CA THR A 754 -13.79 18.48 20.74
C THR A 754 -13.35 19.77 21.41
N ALA A 755 -13.85 20.93 20.98
CA ALA A 755 -13.54 22.23 21.60
C ALA A 755 -14.08 22.36 23.04
N LEU A 756 -15.26 21.77 23.31
CA LEU A 756 -15.90 21.78 24.62
C LEU A 756 -15.22 20.86 25.64
N THR A 757 -14.41 19.91 25.18
CA THR A 757 -13.75 18.96 26.07
C THR A 757 -12.47 19.58 26.66
N ASP A 758 -12.51 19.86 27.97
CA ASP A 758 -11.36 20.38 28.71
C ASP A 758 -10.57 19.29 29.46
N GLN A 759 -9.44 19.68 30.06
CA GLN A 759 -8.55 18.76 30.77
C GLN A 759 -9.22 18.17 32.03
N ARG A 760 -10.08 18.92 32.72
CA ARG A 760 -10.73 18.50 33.96
C ARG A 760 -11.76 17.41 33.70
N LEU A 761 -12.64 17.62 32.72
CA LEU A 761 -13.59 16.63 32.25
C LEU A 761 -12.86 15.37 31.77
N MET A 762 -11.75 15.52 31.03
CA MET A 762 -10.93 14.39 30.61
C MET A 762 -10.32 13.61 31.77
N GLN A 763 -9.80 14.28 32.80
CA GLN A 763 -9.27 13.63 33.99
C GLN A 763 -10.37 12.88 34.76
N LYS A 764 -11.57 13.47 34.87
CA LYS A 764 -12.73 12.83 35.49
C LYS A 764 -13.14 11.56 34.72
N ILE A 765 -13.29 11.66 33.39
CA ILE A 765 -13.61 10.52 32.52
C ILE A 765 -12.53 9.44 32.61
N ALA A 766 -11.25 9.81 32.55
CA ALA A 766 -10.14 8.87 32.62
C ALA A 766 -10.05 8.16 33.98
N THR A 767 -10.38 8.86 35.08
CA THR A 767 -10.37 8.30 36.44
C THR A 767 -11.46 7.24 36.59
N VAL A 768 -12.69 7.54 36.16
CA VAL A 768 -13.82 6.60 36.23
C VAL A 768 -13.64 5.44 35.26
N ALA A 769 -13.18 5.69 34.02
CA ALA A 769 -12.84 4.63 33.07
C ALA A 769 -11.74 3.70 33.62
N GLY A 770 -10.72 4.25 34.28
CA GLY A 770 -9.66 3.47 34.93
C GLY A 770 -10.13 2.62 36.11
N ARG A 771 -11.30 2.91 36.69
CA ARG A 771 -11.93 2.09 37.74
C ARG A 771 -12.92 1.07 37.21
N ASN A 772 -13.18 1.06 35.90
CA ASN A 772 -14.23 0.27 35.26
C ASN A 772 -15.63 0.51 35.87
N ASP A 773 -15.89 1.74 36.32
CA ASP A 773 -17.13 2.14 36.99
C ASP A 773 -18.16 2.64 35.96
N GLU A 774 -18.95 1.71 35.41
CA GLU A 774 -19.99 2.00 34.41
C GLU A 774 -21.09 2.94 34.95
N LEU A 775 -21.46 2.80 36.23
CA LEU A 775 -22.45 3.65 36.90
C LEU A 775 -21.90 5.06 37.10
N GLY A 776 -20.64 5.21 37.49
CA GLY A 776 -19.95 6.49 37.56
C GLY A 776 -19.84 7.17 36.20
N MET A 777 -19.66 6.39 35.11
CA MET A 777 -19.72 6.92 33.75
C MET A 777 -21.11 7.46 33.43
N ALA A 778 -22.16 6.68 33.67
CA ALA A 778 -23.53 7.14 33.47
C ALA A 778 -23.84 8.41 34.28
N HIS A 779 -23.39 8.48 35.54
CA HIS A 779 -23.62 9.63 36.41
C HIS A 779 -22.90 10.91 35.95
N ILE A 780 -21.69 10.80 35.37
CA ILE A 780 -21.00 11.96 34.78
C ILE A 780 -21.83 12.63 33.69
N PHE A 781 -22.58 11.84 32.91
CA PHE A 781 -23.32 12.31 31.76
C PHE A 781 -24.81 12.57 32.01
N LYS A 782 -25.41 11.96 33.05
CA LYS A 782 -26.84 12.07 33.34
C LYS A 782 -27.27 13.50 33.70
N ASP A 783 -26.45 14.20 34.46
CA ASP A 783 -26.76 15.54 35.01
C ASP A 783 -25.83 16.62 34.43
N MET A 784 -25.22 16.36 33.27
CA MET A 784 -24.30 17.33 32.66
C MET A 784 -25.10 18.51 32.07
N PRO A 785 -24.90 19.74 32.56
CA PRO A 785 -25.61 20.90 32.03
C PRO A 785 -25.20 21.17 30.59
N GLU A 786 -26.02 21.96 29.89
CA GLU A 786 -25.59 22.55 28.63
C GLU A 786 -24.38 23.48 28.87
N PRO A 787 -23.45 23.59 27.91
CA PRO A 787 -22.28 24.45 28.05
C PRO A 787 -22.61 25.91 28.37
N TRP A 788 -23.68 26.45 27.78
CA TRP A 788 -24.24 27.77 28.06
C TRP A 788 -25.74 27.81 27.67
N PRO A 789 -26.52 28.78 28.17
CA PRO A 789 -27.94 28.93 27.78
C PRO A 789 -28.11 29.18 26.28
N GLY A 790 -29.01 28.46 25.61
CA GLY A 790 -29.27 28.61 24.17
C GLY A 790 -28.29 27.87 23.26
N PHE A 791 -27.45 27.00 23.83
CA PHE A 791 -26.40 26.27 23.12
C PHE A 791 -26.92 25.48 21.90
N ARG A 792 -28.05 24.78 22.07
CA ARG A 792 -28.62 23.95 21.00
C ARG A 792 -29.19 24.80 19.86
N GLU A 793 -29.84 25.90 20.18
CA GLU A 793 -30.41 26.86 19.23
C GLU A 793 -29.31 27.54 18.41
N GLU A 794 -28.24 27.99 19.07
CA GLU A 794 -27.05 28.53 18.41
C GLU A 794 -26.42 27.51 17.47
N LEU A 795 -26.27 26.26 17.93
CA LEU A 795 -25.72 25.19 17.10
C LEU A 795 -26.60 24.89 15.90
N LYS A 796 -27.92 24.84 16.07
CA LYS A 796 -28.86 24.64 14.96
C LYS A 796 -28.72 25.78 13.93
N ALA A 797 -28.68 27.02 14.39
CA ALA A 797 -28.50 28.19 13.52
C ALA A 797 -27.14 28.14 12.78
N LEU A 798 -26.07 27.71 13.45
CA LEU A 798 -24.77 27.49 12.82
C LEU A 798 -24.81 26.36 11.79
N LEU A 799 -25.43 25.22 12.10
CA LEU A 799 -25.57 24.08 11.18
C LEU A 799 -26.37 24.46 9.93
N ASP A 800 -27.42 25.26 10.07
CA ASP A 800 -28.28 25.68 8.96
C ASP A 800 -27.58 26.62 7.99
N ARG A 801 -26.72 27.53 8.50
CA ARG A 801 -25.91 28.42 7.65
C ARG A 801 -24.62 27.77 7.12
N THR A 802 -24.22 26.61 7.66
CA THR A 802 -22.96 25.95 7.31
C THR A 802 -23.04 25.32 5.92
N VAL A 803 -22.23 25.84 4.99
CA VAL A 803 -22.05 25.22 3.69
C VAL A 803 -20.82 24.30 3.71
N VAL A 804 -21.04 23.02 3.41
CA VAL A 804 -19.99 22.01 3.37
C VAL A 804 -19.11 22.25 2.14
N SER A 805 -17.83 22.49 2.40
CA SER A 805 -16.83 22.73 1.36
C SER A 805 -16.28 21.41 0.84
N HIS A 806 -16.39 21.16 -0.48
CA HIS A 806 -15.79 20.00 -1.13
C HIS A 806 -14.53 20.40 -1.88
N LYS A 807 -13.45 19.62 -1.72
CA LYS A 807 -12.24 19.82 -2.53
C LYS A 807 -12.55 19.48 -3.99
N PRO A 808 -12.40 20.45 -4.92
CA PRO A 808 -12.61 20.18 -6.33
C PRO A 808 -11.57 19.18 -6.86
N ASP A 809 -12.00 18.37 -7.82
CA ASP A 809 -11.16 17.40 -8.52
C ASP A 809 -11.12 17.76 -10.00
N HIS A 810 -10.13 18.59 -10.35
CA HIS A 810 -9.95 19.11 -11.71
C HIS A 810 -9.04 18.22 -12.57
N GLY A 811 -8.59 17.06 -12.07
CA GLY A 811 -7.84 16.10 -12.88
C GLY A 811 -6.57 16.63 -13.57
N SER A 812 -5.98 17.76 -13.12
CA SER A 812 -4.78 18.37 -13.69
C SER A 812 -3.65 18.44 -12.65
N ILE A 813 -2.42 18.09 -13.03
CA ILE A 813 -1.24 18.13 -12.14
C ILE A 813 -0.49 19.48 -12.22
N ALA A 814 -0.87 20.35 -13.17
CA ALA A 814 -0.14 21.58 -13.40
C ALA A 814 -0.45 22.67 -12.36
N SER A 815 0.62 23.19 -11.75
CA SER A 815 0.62 24.46 -11.04
C SER A 815 0.39 25.63 -12.02
N PRO A 816 0.04 26.84 -11.54
CA PRO A 816 0.02 28.03 -12.38
C PRO A 816 1.33 28.25 -13.17
N ALA A 817 2.48 27.94 -12.58
CA ALA A 817 3.78 28.03 -13.24
C ALA A 817 3.95 26.99 -14.36
N ASP A 818 3.47 25.76 -14.17
CA ASP A 818 3.47 24.74 -15.22
C ASP A 818 2.53 25.12 -16.37
N ARG A 819 1.36 25.70 -16.04
CA ARG A 819 0.42 26.20 -17.04
C ARG A 819 1.04 27.32 -17.86
N ALA A 820 1.77 28.24 -17.23
CA ALA A 820 2.51 29.30 -17.91
C ALA A 820 3.61 28.74 -18.83
N LYS A 821 4.19 27.58 -18.49
CA LYS A 821 5.19 26.85 -19.30
C LYS A 821 4.56 25.90 -20.34
N GLY A 822 3.23 25.90 -20.52
CA GLY A 822 2.54 24.99 -21.44
C GLY A 822 2.56 23.51 -21.03
N GLN A 823 2.88 23.21 -19.77
CA GLN A 823 3.03 21.85 -19.22
C GLN A 823 1.76 21.36 -18.51
N ASP A 824 0.57 21.74 -19.00
CA ASP A 824 -0.67 21.19 -18.45
C ASP A 824 -0.75 19.69 -18.70
N ARG A 825 -1.02 18.91 -17.65
CA ARG A 825 -1.05 17.45 -17.71
C ARG A 825 -2.31 16.95 -17.05
N THR A 826 -3.14 16.28 -17.84
CA THR A 826 -4.28 15.52 -17.34
C THR A 826 -3.81 14.35 -16.47
N ALA A 827 -4.61 13.99 -15.47
CA ALA A 827 -4.34 12.94 -14.51
C ALA A 827 -5.59 12.11 -14.26
N GLY A 828 -5.51 10.83 -14.61
CA GLY A 828 -6.59 9.87 -14.46
C GLY A 828 -6.38 8.67 -15.38
N ARG A 829 -7.24 7.66 -15.25
CA ARG A 829 -7.28 6.56 -16.21
C ARG A 829 -7.96 7.06 -17.49
N LEU A 830 -7.30 6.83 -18.63
CA LEU A 830 -7.83 7.25 -19.93
C LEU A 830 -8.88 6.25 -20.44
N HIS A 831 -8.58 4.96 -20.28
CA HIS A 831 -9.38 3.84 -20.73
C HIS A 831 -9.15 2.62 -19.82
N ASN A 832 -10.01 1.61 -19.96
CA ASN A 832 -9.84 0.33 -19.27
C ASN A 832 -8.64 -0.47 -19.80
N ASP A 833 -8.27 -1.52 -19.08
CA ASP A 833 -7.08 -2.32 -19.44
C ASP A 833 -7.39 -3.34 -20.56
N THR A 834 -8.68 -3.65 -20.78
CA THR A 834 -9.12 -4.62 -21.78
C THR A 834 -8.92 -4.11 -23.20
N ALA A 835 -8.22 -4.94 -23.95
CA ALA A 835 -7.92 -4.78 -25.36
C ALA A 835 -9.05 -5.36 -26.22
N TYR A 836 -9.73 -4.51 -27.00
CA TYR A 836 -10.78 -4.96 -27.91
C TYR A 836 -10.31 -4.99 -29.37
N GLY A 837 -10.69 -6.05 -30.08
CA GLY A 837 -10.60 -6.12 -31.53
C GLY A 837 -11.83 -5.46 -32.15
N LEU A 838 -11.64 -4.72 -33.24
CA LEU A 838 -12.73 -4.10 -33.99
C LEU A 838 -13.19 -5.06 -35.08
N THR A 839 -14.50 -5.29 -35.18
CA THR A 839 -15.07 -6.16 -36.23
C THR A 839 -15.34 -5.41 -37.53
N GLY A 840 -15.53 -4.09 -37.44
CA GLY A 840 -16.02 -3.26 -38.55
C GLY A 840 -17.54 -3.13 -38.59
N GLU A 841 -18.27 -3.87 -37.74
CA GLU A 841 -19.73 -3.83 -37.63
C GLU A 841 -20.16 -2.85 -36.54
N THR A 842 -21.39 -2.35 -36.64
CA THR A 842 -22.04 -1.49 -35.64
C THR A 842 -23.42 -2.02 -35.26
N ASP A 843 -23.86 -1.74 -34.04
CA ASP A 843 -25.26 -1.94 -33.65
C ASP A 843 -26.19 -0.86 -34.25
N ASP A 844 -27.50 -1.01 -34.07
CA ASP A 844 -28.52 -0.06 -34.56
C ASP A 844 -28.38 1.36 -33.97
N LYS A 845 -27.59 1.51 -32.89
CA LYS A 845 -27.32 2.78 -32.22
C LYS A 845 -25.98 3.40 -32.67
N GLY A 846 -25.28 2.76 -33.61
CA GLY A 846 -23.98 3.19 -34.13
C GLY A 846 -22.79 2.88 -33.22
N ASN A 847 -22.94 2.04 -32.20
CA ASN A 847 -21.81 1.58 -31.39
C ASN A 847 -21.02 0.51 -32.14
N ASP A 848 -19.69 0.51 -32.04
CA ASP A 848 -18.86 -0.54 -32.62
C ASP A 848 -19.21 -1.90 -31.97
N ILE A 849 -19.38 -2.95 -32.78
CA ILE A 849 -19.40 -4.32 -32.27
C ILE A 849 -17.94 -4.74 -32.12
N VAL A 850 -17.52 -4.97 -30.88
CA VAL A 850 -16.14 -5.33 -30.57
C VAL A 850 -16.00 -6.79 -30.17
N VAL A 851 -14.80 -7.35 -30.37
CA VAL A 851 -14.48 -8.73 -29.98
C VAL A 851 -13.39 -8.76 -28.90
N HIS A 852 -13.58 -9.60 -27.89
CA HIS A 852 -12.54 -9.92 -26.91
C HIS A 852 -12.60 -11.39 -26.52
N ARG A 853 -11.62 -11.85 -25.73
CA ARG A 853 -11.55 -13.25 -25.30
C ARG A 853 -11.93 -13.37 -23.83
N VAL A 854 -12.77 -14.35 -23.52
CA VAL A 854 -13.13 -14.73 -22.15
C VAL A 854 -12.78 -16.20 -21.90
N PRO A 855 -12.47 -16.60 -20.66
CA PRO A 855 -12.28 -18.01 -20.33
C PRO A 855 -13.53 -18.82 -20.66
N LEU A 856 -13.39 -20.04 -21.16
CA LEU A 856 -14.52 -20.92 -21.48
C LEU A 856 -15.46 -21.08 -20.28
N LEU A 857 -14.90 -21.27 -19.09
CA LEU A 857 -15.67 -21.47 -17.86
C LEU A 857 -16.44 -20.23 -17.39
N SER A 858 -16.25 -19.07 -18.01
CA SER A 858 -17.00 -17.85 -17.66
C SER A 858 -18.38 -17.76 -18.32
N LEU A 859 -18.72 -18.70 -19.21
CA LEU A 859 -20.00 -18.80 -19.91
C LEU A 859 -21.11 -19.40 -19.03
N ASP A 860 -21.38 -18.73 -17.90
CA ASP A 860 -22.28 -19.21 -16.84
C ASP A 860 -23.78 -19.06 -17.14
N ASN A 861 -24.16 -18.36 -18.21
CA ASN A 861 -25.53 -18.18 -18.64
C ASN A 861 -25.66 -18.11 -20.18
N ASP A 862 -26.89 -18.25 -20.67
CA ASP A 862 -27.16 -18.32 -22.12
C ASP A 862 -26.91 -17.00 -22.83
N GLN A 863 -27.06 -15.86 -22.15
CA GLN A 863 -26.73 -14.56 -22.70
C GLN A 863 -25.23 -14.45 -23.04
N LYS A 864 -24.35 -15.01 -22.20
CA LYS A 864 -22.91 -15.06 -22.47
C LYS A 864 -22.56 -16.02 -23.61
N ILE A 865 -23.30 -17.11 -23.79
CA ILE A 865 -23.12 -18.00 -24.95
C ILE A 865 -23.59 -17.32 -26.23
N ALA A 866 -24.72 -16.61 -26.18
CA ALA A 866 -25.24 -15.84 -27.31
C ALA A 866 -24.20 -14.84 -27.85
N ALA A 867 -23.33 -14.32 -26.98
CA ALA A 867 -22.25 -13.42 -27.35
C ALA A 867 -21.06 -14.10 -28.07
N VAL A 868 -20.94 -15.44 -28.07
CA VAL A 868 -19.85 -16.17 -28.73
C VAL A 868 -19.88 -15.87 -30.24
N ARG A 869 -18.74 -15.41 -30.77
CA ARG A 869 -18.65 -14.92 -32.16
C ARG A 869 -18.72 -16.02 -33.21
N ASP A 870 -18.20 -17.20 -32.89
CA ASP A 870 -18.16 -18.34 -33.81
C ASP A 870 -19.50 -19.08 -33.74
N ASP A 871 -20.25 -19.11 -34.84
CA ASP A 871 -21.62 -19.63 -34.87
C ASP A 871 -21.68 -21.14 -34.63
N HIS A 872 -20.72 -21.90 -35.17
CA HIS A 872 -20.64 -23.34 -34.99
C HIS A 872 -20.33 -23.69 -33.53
N LEU A 873 -19.29 -23.05 -32.96
CA LEU A 873 -18.94 -23.20 -31.54
C LEU A 873 -20.11 -22.80 -30.64
N ARG A 874 -20.83 -21.73 -30.98
CA ARG A 874 -21.99 -21.27 -30.22
C ARG A 874 -23.10 -22.32 -30.23
N GLY A 875 -23.40 -22.91 -31.38
CA GLY A 875 -24.39 -23.99 -31.51
C GLY A 875 -24.02 -25.22 -30.68
N GLU A 876 -22.77 -25.70 -30.82
CA GLU A 876 -22.24 -26.83 -30.04
C GLU A 876 -22.28 -26.57 -28.53
N LEU A 877 -21.95 -25.35 -28.09
CA LEU A 877 -22.04 -24.96 -26.68
C LEU A 877 -23.49 -24.90 -26.19
N LEU A 878 -24.43 -24.36 -26.97
CA LEU A 878 -25.84 -24.35 -26.60
C LEU A 878 -26.39 -25.77 -26.44
N GLN A 879 -26.02 -26.69 -27.34
CA GLN A 879 -26.44 -28.08 -27.26
C GLN A 879 -25.81 -28.79 -26.06
N ALA A 880 -24.49 -28.64 -25.86
CA ALA A 880 -23.77 -29.27 -24.76
C ALA A 880 -24.24 -28.77 -23.37
N LEU A 881 -24.77 -27.55 -23.31
CA LEU A 881 -25.16 -26.86 -22.07
C LEU A 881 -26.68 -26.72 -21.90
N ALA A 882 -27.46 -27.29 -22.81
CA ALA A 882 -28.92 -27.24 -22.78
C ALA A 882 -29.47 -27.73 -21.43
N ARG A 883 -30.33 -26.92 -20.81
CA ARG A 883 -30.98 -27.18 -19.51
C ARG A 883 -30.00 -27.36 -18.33
N LYS A 884 -28.74 -26.94 -18.48
CA LYS A 884 -27.74 -26.98 -17.41
C LYS A 884 -27.48 -25.58 -16.87
N SER A 885 -27.43 -25.47 -15.55
CA SER A 885 -27.12 -24.23 -14.82
C SER A 885 -26.11 -24.50 -13.71
N GLY A 886 -25.54 -23.45 -13.14
CA GLY A 886 -24.59 -23.56 -12.03
C GLY A 886 -23.46 -24.55 -12.30
N LYS A 887 -23.28 -25.52 -11.38
CA LYS A 887 -22.20 -26.52 -11.44
C LYS A 887 -22.33 -27.50 -12.61
N ASP A 888 -23.54 -27.90 -12.98
CA ASP A 888 -23.76 -28.84 -14.08
C ASP A 888 -23.31 -28.23 -15.41
N ARG A 889 -23.50 -26.93 -15.54
CA ARG A 889 -23.00 -26.16 -16.67
C ARG A 889 -21.47 -26.09 -16.67
N GLU A 890 -20.86 -25.81 -15.52
CA GLU A 890 -19.39 -25.80 -15.40
C GLU A 890 -18.78 -27.17 -15.73
N ALA A 891 -19.34 -28.25 -15.21
CA ALA A 891 -18.90 -29.61 -15.49
C ALA A 891 -19.04 -29.96 -16.98
N ALA A 892 -20.14 -29.53 -17.62
CA ALA A 892 -20.33 -29.72 -19.04
C ALA A 892 -19.36 -28.89 -19.89
N LEU A 893 -19.02 -27.66 -19.50
CA LEU A 893 -17.97 -26.85 -20.16
C LEU A 893 -16.59 -27.51 -20.04
N ARG A 894 -16.27 -28.11 -18.88
CA ARG A 894 -15.02 -28.87 -18.70
C ARG A 894 -14.95 -30.09 -19.60
N ARG A 895 -16.03 -30.87 -19.63
CA ARG A 895 -16.17 -32.03 -20.52
C ARG A 895 -16.07 -31.65 -21.99
N PHE A 896 -16.70 -30.54 -22.37
CA PHE A 896 -16.61 -29.99 -23.73
C PHE A 896 -15.15 -29.73 -24.12
N ALA A 897 -14.37 -29.11 -23.23
CA ALA A 897 -12.95 -28.84 -23.49
C ALA A 897 -12.08 -30.11 -23.58
N THR A 898 -12.47 -31.23 -22.98
CA THR A 898 -11.67 -32.47 -23.00
C THR A 898 -12.11 -33.45 -24.09
N GLU A 899 -13.40 -33.53 -24.36
CA GLU A 899 -13.97 -34.62 -25.15
C GLU A 899 -14.41 -34.18 -26.56
N HIS A 900 -14.71 -32.89 -26.78
CA HIS A 900 -15.30 -32.44 -28.04
C HIS A 900 -14.38 -32.71 -29.25
N PRO A 901 -14.88 -33.31 -30.34
CA PRO A 901 -14.03 -33.78 -31.45
C PRO A 901 -13.27 -32.65 -32.17
N VAL A 902 -13.86 -31.44 -32.23
CA VAL A 902 -13.28 -30.28 -32.93
C VAL A 902 -12.66 -29.25 -31.98
N TYR A 903 -13.15 -29.19 -30.74
CA TYR A 903 -12.85 -28.09 -29.80
C TYR A 903 -12.16 -28.59 -28.53
N ARG A 904 -11.57 -29.80 -28.60
CA ARG A 904 -10.67 -30.29 -27.57
C ARG A 904 -9.58 -29.25 -27.30
N ASP A 905 -9.25 -29.07 -26.03
CA ASP A 905 -8.27 -28.12 -25.49
C ASP A 905 -8.64 -26.64 -25.65
N ILE A 906 -9.92 -26.33 -25.93
CA ILE A 906 -10.38 -24.94 -25.92
C ILE A 906 -10.39 -24.35 -24.50
N HIS A 907 -9.61 -23.29 -24.29
CA HIS A 907 -9.54 -22.60 -22.99
C HIS A 907 -10.23 -21.24 -22.97
N HIS A 908 -10.31 -20.57 -24.12
CA HIS A 908 -10.87 -19.23 -24.25
C HIS A 908 -11.72 -19.15 -25.50
N VAL A 909 -12.82 -18.41 -25.41
CA VAL A 909 -13.73 -18.15 -26.52
C VAL A 909 -13.71 -16.67 -26.88
N ARG A 910 -13.92 -16.37 -28.16
CA ARG A 910 -14.13 -14.99 -28.61
C ARG A 910 -15.60 -14.63 -28.44
N VAL A 911 -15.86 -13.53 -27.76
CA VAL A 911 -17.21 -12.99 -27.56
C VAL A 911 -17.30 -11.58 -28.13
N THR A 912 -18.51 -11.21 -28.54
CA THR A 912 -18.85 -9.88 -29.04
C THR A 912 -19.67 -9.08 -28.05
N GLU A 913 -19.46 -7.78 -28.02
CA GLU A 913 -20.33 -6.84 -27.31
C GLU A 913 -20.39 -5.49 -28.04
N PRO A 914 -21.52 -4.78 -28.00
CA PRO A 914 -21.59 -3.40 -28.47
C PRO A 914 -20.82 -2.48 -27.50
N LEU A 915 -19.94 -1.65 -28.04
CA LEU A 915 -19.09 -0.76 -27.27
C LEU A 915 -18.82 0.55 -28.02
N ASN A 916 -18.96 1.69 -27.33
CA ASN A 916 -18.37 2.94 -27.81
C ASN A 916 -16.85 2.90 -27.58
N ALA A 917 -16.11 2.44 -28.59
CA ALA A 917 -14.70 2.12 -28.49
C ALA A 917 -13.80 3.31 -28.88
N LEU A 918 -12.87 3.67 -27.99
CA LEU A 918 -11.76 4.54 -28.29
C LEU A 918 -10.80 3.83 -29.25
N LYS A 919 -10.70 4.34 -30.48
CA LYS A 919 -9.88 3.78 -31.56
C LYS A 919 -8.44 4.29 -31.43
N ILE A 920 -7.48 3.38 -31.33
CA ILE A 920 -6.05 3.70 -31.25
C ILE A 920 -5.40 3.48 -32.61
N HIS A 921 -4.71 4.52 -33.07
CA HIS A 921 -4.07 4.57 -34.38
C HIS A 921 -2.56 4.25 -34.27
N ASP A 922 -2.02 3.62 -35.31
CA ASP A 922 -0.58 3.49 -35.50
C ASP A 922 0.01 4.78 -36.10
N LYS A 923 1.33 4.78 -36.37
CA LYS A 923 2.02 5.95 -36.96
C LYS A 923 1.55 6.28 -38.38
N GLN A 924 0.90 5.33 -39.05
CA GLN A 924 0.34 5.48 -40.39
C GLN A 924 -1.15 5.87 -40.35
N GLY A 925 -1.70 6.15 -39.16
CA GLY A 925 -3.10 6.52 -38.97
C GLY A 925 -4.08 5.33 -39.01
N ARG A 926 -3.61 4.08 -39.09
CA ARG A 926 -4.48 2.90 -39.14
C ARG A 926 -4.91 2.49 -37.75
N VAL A 927 -6.20 2.20 -37.59
CA VAL A 927 -6.72 1.71 -36.32
C VAL A 927 -6.26 0.27 -36.11
N TYR A 928 -5.60 -0.01 -35.00
CA TYR A 928 -5.16 -1.37 -34.66
C TYR A 928 -5.80 -1.92 -33.39
N LYS A 929 -6.54 -1.10 -32.62
CA LYS A 929 -7.12 -1.51 -31.34
C LYS A 929 -8.24 -0.60 -30.84
N GLY A 930 -9.22 -1.18 -30.15
CA GLY A 930 -10.27 -0.46 -29.41
C GLY A 930 -10.12 -0.58 -27.89
N TYR A 931 -10.54 0.44 -27.15
CA TYR A 931 -10.63 0.45 -25.68
C TYR A 931 -11.91 1.13 -25.19
N LYS A 932 -12.37 0.81 -23.97
CA LYS A 932 -13.49 1.53 -23.34
C LYS A 932 -12.95 2.71 -22.53
N GLY A 933 -13.47 3.92 -22.75
CA GLY A 933 -13.12 5.09 -21.92
C GLY A 933 -13.47 4.87 -20.44
N ASP A 934 -12.61 5.34 -19.53
CA ASP A 934 -12.73 5.01 -18.09
C ASP A 934 -13.24 6.20 -17.24
N ALA A 935 -12.78 7.42 -17.53
CA ALA A 935 -13.10 8.60 -16.74
C ALA A 935 -13.50 9.81 -17.60
N ASN A 936 -14.35 10.65 -17.02
CA ASN A 936 -14.78 11.92 -17.60
C ASN A 936 -14.06 13.07 -16.91
N TYR A 937 -13.51 13.98 -17.71
CA TYR A 937 -12.68 15.07 -17.22
C TYR A 937 -13.54 16.25 -16.75
N ARG A 938 -14.40 16.75 -17.65
CA ARG A 938 -15.20 17.95 -17.40
C ARG A 938 -16.52 17.96 -18.18
N TYR A 939 -17.42 18.82 -17.77
CA TYR A 939 -18.69 19.13 -18.42
C TYR A 939 -18.69 20.60 -18.84
N ASP A 940 -18.72 20.83 -20.16
CA ASP A 940 -18.74 22.16 -20.76
C ASP A 940 -20.17 22.50 -21.20
N VAL A 941 -20.69 23.64 -20.75
CA VAL A 941 -22.00 24.16 -21.16
C VAL A 941 -21.80 25.34 -22.09
N TRP A 942 -22.49 25.28 -23.23
CA TRP A 942 -22.45 26.27 -24.29
C TRP A 942 -23.83 26.88 -24.49
N ARG A 943 -23.88 28.21 -24.57
CA ARG A 943 -25.06 28.94 -25.02
C ARG A 943 -25.02 29.03 -26.54
N MET A 944 -26.01 28.41 -27.18
CA MET A 944 -26.22 28.45 -28.62
C MET A 944 -26.72 29.84 -29.06
N PRO A 945 -26.65 30.21 -30.35
CA PRO A 945 -27.14 31.51 -30.84
C PRO A 945 -28.61 31.78 -30.51
N ASN A 946 -29.44 30.74 -30.43
CA ASN A 946 -30.84 30.81 -30.02
C ASN A 946 -31.05 30.96 -28.50
N GLY A 947 -29.99 31.18 -27.73
CA GLY A 947 -30.03 31.34 -26.27
C GLY A 947 -30.11 30.03 -25.46
N LYS A 948 -30.35 28.87 -26.10
CA LYS A 948 -30.46 27.58 -25.40
C LYS A 948 -29.11 27.04 -24.96
N TRP A 949 -29.08 26.39 -23.80
CA TRP A 949 -27.89 25.69 -23.32
C TRP A 949 -27.79 24.27 -23.89
N THR A 950 -26.60 23.94 -24.36
CA THR A 950 -26.18 22.57 -24.71
C THR A 950 -24.97 22.17 -23.89
N GLY A 951 -24.94 20.93 -23.43
CA GLY A 951 -23.87 20.41 -22.56
C GLY A 951 -23.07 19.32 -23.27
N ASN A 952 -21.77 19.30 -23.04
CA ASN A 952 -20.87 18.27 -23.55
C ASN A 952 -19.96 17.74 -22.46
N VAL A 953 -19.81 16.42 -22.41
CA VAL A 953 -18.83 15.77 -21.55
C VAL A 953 -17.55 15.58 -22.33
N VAL A 954 -16.46 16.15 -21.83
CA VAL A 954 -15.12 15.87 -22.31
C VAL A 954 -14.56 14.72 -21.50
N THR A 955 -14.22 13.62 -22.16
CA THR A 955 -13.59 12.45 -21.54
C THR A 955 -12.14 12.74 -21.14
N MET A 956 -11.58 11.95 -20.22
CA MET A 956 -10.16 12.06 -19.87
C MET A 956 -9.23 11.79 -21.07
N PHE A 957 -9.66 10.92 -21.99
CA PHE A 957 -8.89 10.61 -23.20
C PHE A 957 -8.83 11.82 -24.14
N GLU A 958 -9.97 12.43 -24.47
CA GLU A 958 -10.02 13.64 -25.31
C GLU A 958 -9.26 14.81 -24.70
N ALA A 959 -9.40 15.01 -23.39
CA ALA A 959 -8.66 16.05 -22.67
C ALA A 959 -7.14 15.84 -22.77
N HIS A 960 -6.69 14.58 -22.72
CA HIS A 960 -5.28 14.24 -22.86
C HIS A 960 -4.77 14.48 -24.28
N GLN A 961 -5.54 14.12 -25.31
CA GLN A 961 -5.18 14.40 -26.71
C GLN A 961 -5.09 15.91 -26.99
N ALA A 962 -6.07 16.69 -26.52
CA ALA A 962 -6.04 18.14 -26.67
C ALA A 962 -4.82 18.77 -25.95
N ALA A 963 -4.50 18.33 -24.74
CA ALA A 963 -3.32 18.79 -24.01
C ALA A 963 -2.00 18.39 -24.68
N ALA A 964 -1.99 17.29 -25.45
CA ALA A 964 -0.85 16.85 -26.25
C ALA A 964 -0.75 17.58 -27.62
N GLY A 965 -1.66 18.52 -27.92
CA GLY A 965 -1.71 19.23 -29.20
C GLY A 965 -2.34 18.41 -30.34
N GLU A 966 -2.95 17.27 -30.04
CA GLU A 966 -3.53 16.32 -31.00
C GLU A 966 -5.07 16.44 -31.13
N GLY A 967 -5.71 17.39 -30.44
CA GLY A 967 -7.18 17.53 -30.40
C GLY A 967 -7.67 18.98 -30.41
N GLN A 968 -8.89 19.20 -30.93
CA GLN A 968 -9.54 20.51 -30.97
C GLN A 968 -10.53 20.68 -29.81
N GLU A 969 -10.64 21.89 -29.24
CA GLU A 969 -11.68 22.17 -28.25
C GLU A 969 -13.05 22.07 -28.93
N TRP A 970 -13.84 21.07 -28.53
CA TRP A 970 -15.18 20.87 -29.07
C TRP A 970 -16.05 22.11 -28.85
N ARG A 971 -16.59 22.65 -29.94
CA ARG A 971 -17.51 23.78 -29.94
C ARG A 971 -18.71 23.44 -30.81
N PRO A 972 -19.94 23.43 -30.28
CA PRO A 972 -21.12 22.95 -31.01
C PRO A 972 -21.52 23.87 -32.18
N HIS A 973 -21.08 25.13 -32.17
CA HIS A 973 -21.34 26.11 -33.22
C HIS A 973 -20.32 27.26 -33.17
N PRO A 974 -19.87 27.84 -34.31
CA PRO A 974 -18.90 28.94 -34.33
C PRO A 974 -19.31 30.21 -33.56
N ALA A 975 -20.61 30.42 -33.36
CA ALA A 975 -21.15 31.52 -32.55
C ALA A 975 -21.56 31.12 -31.11
N ALA A 976 -21.44 29.84 -30.73
CA ALA A 976 -21.78 29.40 -29.37
C ALA A 976 -20.79 29.96 -28.34
N LYS A 977 -21.28 30.45 -27.20
CA LYS A 977 -20.45 31.00 -26.11
C LYS A 977 -20.40 30.00 -24.95
N ARG A 978 -19.21 29.62 -24.46
CA ARG A 978 -19.09 28.78 -23.26
C ARG A 978 -19.54 29.57 -22.04
N VAL A 979 -20.53 29.07 -21.32
CA VAL A 979 -21.09 29.74 -20.13
C VAL A 979 -20.59 29.15 -18.82
N ILE A 980 -20.39 27.83 -18.78
CA ILE A 980 -20.00 27.08 -17.58
C ILE A 980 -19.03 25.95 -17.96
N ARG A 981 -18.05 25.69 -17.11
CA ARG A 981 -17.16 24.52 -17.14
C ARG A 981 -17.11 23.91 -15.75
N LEU A 982 -17.52 22.66 -15.63
CA LEU A 982 -17.60 21.95 -14.35
C LEU A 982 -16.74 20.69 -14.36
N HIS A 983 -16.15 20.39 -13.22
CA HIS A 983 -15.45 19.16 -12.92
C HIS A 983 -16.13 18.47 -11.73
N ARG A 984 -15.65 17.27 -11.37
CA ARG A 984 -16.13 16.58 -10.18
C ARG A 984 -15.87 17.43 -8.93
N ASN A 985 -16.85 17.45 -8.03
CA ASN A 985 -16.88 18.25 -6.80
C ASN A 985 -16.83 19.77 -7.00
N ASP A 986 -16.97 20.28 -8.23
CA ASP A 986 -17.30 21.70 -8.39
C ASP A 986 -18.68 21.97 -7.78
N MET A 987 -18.81 23.15 -7.18
CA MET A 987 -20.00 23.58 -6.46
C MET A 987 -20.87 24.44 -7.37
N VAL A 988 -22.17 24.19 -7.36
CA VAL A 988 -23.16 24.93 -8.14
C VAL A 988 -24.32 25.37 -7.25
N ALA A 989 -24.93 26.50 -7.57
CA ALA A 989 -26.20 26.92 -7.01
C ALA A 989 -27.27 26.85 -8.09
N LEU A 990 -28.49 26.46 -7.72
CA LEU A 990 -29.65 26.41 -8.59
C LEU A 990 -30.95 26.67 -7.82
N GLU A 991 -32.02 27.00 -8.54
CA GLU A 991 -33.38 27.13 -8.03
C GLU A 991 -34.16 25.85 -8.39
N HIS A 992 -34.32 24.97 -7.40
CA HIS A 992 -35.13 23.76 -7.54
C HIS A 992 -36.63 24.15 -7.52
N PRO A 993 -37.49 23.57 -8.38
CA PRO A 993 -38.91 23.89 -8.40
C PRO A 993 -39.60 23.68 -7.05
N ASP A 994 -39.21 22.62 -6.33
CA ASP A 994 -39.86 22.22 -5.07
C ASP A 994 -39.14 22.77 -3.83
N ASP A 995 -37.80 22.93 -3.89
CA ASP A 995 -36.97 23.23 -2.72
C ASP A 995 -36.41 24.67 -2.73
N GLY A 996 -36.63 25.43 -3.81
CA GLY A 996 -36.06 26.77 -3.98
C GLY A 996 -34.54 26.77 -4.15
N TYR A 997 -33.87 27.81 -3.62
CA TYR A 997 -32.42 27.96 -3.72
C TYR A 997 -31.70 26.80 -3.01
N GLY A 998 -30.79 26.13 -3.71
CA GLY A 998 -29.95 25.11 -3.10
C GLY A 998 -28.53 25.10 -3.65
N ILE A 999 -27.59 24.66 -2.80
CA ILE A 999 -26.19 24.45 -3.16
C ILE A 999 -25.93 22.95 -3.34
N TYR A 1000 -25.36 22.62 -4.50
CA TYR A 1000 -25.12 21.25 -4.93
C TYR A 1000 -23.65 21.06 -5.31
N ARG A 1001 -23.18 19.83 -5.23
CA ARG A 1001 -21.89 19.40 -5.77
C ARG A 1001 -22.07 18.53 -7.00
N VAL A 1002 -21.15 18.66 -7.95
CA VAL A 1002 -21.09 17.76 -9.11
C VAL A 1002 -20.57 16.39 -8.69
N VAL A 1003 -21.43 15.37 -8.83
CA VAL A 1003 -21.10 13.97 -8.47
C VAL A 1003 -20.59 13.20 -9.68
N LYS A 1004 -21.32 13.29 -10.80
CA LYS A 1004 -21.02 12.53 -12.02
C LYS A 1004 -21.43 13.32 -13.26
N MET A 1005 -20.68 13.10 -14.32
CA MET A 1005 -20.93 13.62 -15.67
C MET A 1005 -21.19 12.43 -16.57
N ARG A 1006 -22.32 12.38 -17.27
CA ARG A 1006 -22.71 11.27 -18.13
C ARG A 1006 -22.56 11.64 -19.60
N VAL A 1007 -22.03 10.71 -20.39
CA VAL A 1007 -21.72 10.93 -21.81
C VAL A 1007 -22.96 11.19 -22.66
N ASP A 1008 -24.15 10.83 -22.17
CA ASP A 1008 -25.45 11.20 -22.75
C ASP A 1008 -25.85 12.68 -22.51
N GLY A 1009 -24.96 13.49 -21.95
CA GLY A 1009 -25.15 14.93 -21.75
C GLY A 1009 -25.78 15.31 -20.41
N GLN A 1010 -26.10 14.35 -19.53
CA GLN A 1010 -26.65 14.64 -18.20
C GLN A 1010 -25.57 14.94 -17.15
N LEU A 1011 -25.86 15.91 -16.28
CA LEU A 1011 -25.07 16.24 -15.10
C LEU A 1011 -25.79 15.72 -13.85
N THR A 1012 -25.08 14.97 -13.00
CA THR A 1012 -25.59 14.41 -11.75
C THR A 1012 -25.07 15.21 -10.56
N LEU A 1013 -26.01 15.72 -9.75
CA LEU A 1013 -25.79 16.60 -8.62
C LEU A 1013 -26.31 15.98 -7.32
N ALA A 1014 -25.73 16.38 -6.19
CA ALA A 1014 -26.22 16.09 -4.83
C ALA A 1014 -26.10 17.36 -3.96
N LYS A 1015 -26.99 17.55 -2.98
CA LYS A 1015 -26.88 18.66 -2.02
C LYS A 1015 -25.53 18.58 -1.29
N HIS A 1016 -24.94 19.72 -0.96
CA HIS A 1016 -23.55 19.77 -0.45
C HIS A 1016 -23.33 19.00 0.86
N ASN A 1017 -24.37 18.88 1.68
CA ASN A 1017 -24.33 18.23 2.99
C ASN A 1017 -24.51 16.71 2.92
N GLU A 1018 -24.93 16.15 1.78
CA GLU A 1018 -25.21 14.72 1.65
C GLU A 1018 -23.96 13.84 1.73
N ALA A 1019 -24.00 12.86 2.63
CA ALA A 1019 -22.91 11.94 2.96
C ALA A 1019 -23.35 10.45 2.86
N GLY A 1020 -22.49 9.53 3.30
CA GLY A 1020 -22.72 8.09 3.18
C GLY A 1020 -22.58 7.55 1.75
N ASP A 1021 -23.01 6.31 1.54
CA ASP A 1021 -23.04 5.69 0.20
C ASP A 1021 -24.22 6.22 -0.62
N LEU A 1022 -24.01 7.36 -1.27
CA LEU A 1022 -25.03 8.02 -2.07
C LEU A 1022 -25.61 7.12 -3.19
N LYS A 1023 -24.86 6.13 -3.69
CA LYS A 1023 -25.39 5.21 -4.72
C LYS A 1023 -26.41 4.26 -4.10
N ARG A 1024 -26.08 3.69 -2.94
CA ARG A 1024 -27.01 2.83 -2.17
C ARG A 1024 -28.25 3.62 -1.76
N ARG A 1025 -28.06 4.81 -1.19
CA ARG A 1025 -29.15 5.70 -0.76
C ARG A 1025 -30.08 6.08 -1.91
N HIS A 1026 -29.52 6.40 -3.08
CA HIS A 1026 -30.31 6.67 -4.27
C HIS A 1026 -31.18 5.48 -4.71
N GLY A 1027 -30.67 4.24 -4.56
CA GLY A 1027 -31.38 3.01 -4.91
C GLY A 1027 -32.37 2.50 -3.87
N ALA A 1028 -32.32 2.99 -2.63
CA ALA A 1028 -33.27 2.63 -1.56
C ALA A 1028 -34.67 3.19 -1.83
N SER A 1029 -35.70 2.62 -1.18
CA SER A 1029 -37.05 3.21 -1.22
C SER A 1029 -37.06 4.56 -0.49
N ASN A 1030 -38.04 5.42 -0.78
CA ASN A 1030 -38.11 6.73 -0.12
C ASN A 1030 -38.41 6.63 1.39
N ASP A 1031 -39.08 5.55 1.82
CA ASP A 1031 -39.38 5.28 3.23
C ASP A 1031 -38.11 4.88 4.01
N GLU A 1032 -37.15 4.24 3.33
CA GLU A 1032 -35.85 3.87 3.92
C GLU A 1032 -34.85 5.03 3.86
N ASP A 1033 -34.73 5.69 2.71
CA ASP A 1033 -33.87 6.86 2.52
C ASP A 1033 -34.43 7.78 1.41
N PRO A 1034 -34.81 9.02 1.74
CA PRO A 1034 -35.41 9.95 0.78
C PRO A 1034 -34.40 10.53 -0.21
N PHE A 1035 -33.09 10.33 0.00
CA PHE A 1035 -32.07 10.90 -0.88
C PHE A 1035 -32.16 10.37 -2.31
N LYS A 1036 -32.23 11.30 -3.27
CA LYS A 1036 -32.10 11.02 -4.70
C LYS A 1036 -31.17 12.01 -5.38
N TYR A 1037 -30.39 11.51 -6.34
CA TYR A 1037 -29.58 12.39 -7.19
C TYR A 1037 -30.45 13.28 -8.07
N LEU A 1038 -30.01 14.53 -8.25
CA LEU A 1038 -30.55 15.41 -9.27
C LEU A 1038 -29.76 15.21 -10.57
N ALA A 1039 -30.31 14.45 -11.52
CA ALA A 1039 -29.69 14.20 -12.82
C ALA A 1039 -30.48 14.91 -13.94
N LYS A 1040 -29.92 15.98 -14.51
CA LYS A 1040 -30.60 16.81 -15.53
C LYS A 1040 -29.65 17.21 -16.67
N ALA A 1041 -30.21 17.49 -17.85
CA ALA A 1041 -29.47 18.03 -19.00
C ALA A 1041 -29.32 19.55 -18.91
N ALA A 1042 -28.36 20.12 -19.67
CA ALA A 1042 -28.03 21.54 -19.66
C ALA A 1042 -29.24 22.48 -19.84
N GLY A 1043 -30.16 22.15 -20.76
CA GLY A 1043 -31.36 22.97 -21.00
C GLY A 1043 -32.31 23.04 -19.80
N THR A 1044 -32.44 21.97 -19.02
CA THR A 1044 -33.25 22.00 -17.78
C THR A 1044 -32.53 22.76 -16.68
N LEU A 1045 -31.21 22.60 -16.57
CA LEU A 1045 -30.38 23.33 -15.61
C LEU A 1045 -30.38 24.85 -15.88
N GLN A 1046 -30.51 25.25 -17.14
CA GLN A 1046 -30.74 26.66 -17.52
C GLN A 1046 -32.04 27.19 -16.91
N LYS A 1047 -33.15 26.44 -17.00
CA LYS A 1047 -34.43 26.82 -16.40
C LYS A 1047 -34.37 26.89 -14.87
N MET A 1048 -33.57 26.03 -14.26
CA MET A 1048 -33.27 26.05 -12.81
C MET A 1048 -32.24 27.12 -12.42
N LYS A 1049 -31.89 28.05 -13.33
CA LYS A 1049 -30.90 29.12 -13.11
C LYS A 1049 -29.60 28.62 -12.48
N MET A 1050 -29.11 27.47 -12.95
CA MET A 1050 -27.87 26.88 -12.44
C MET A 1050 -26.68 27.79 -12.73
N ARG A 1051 -25.81 28.00 -11.75
CA ARG A 1051 -24.51 28.65 -11.95
C ARG A 1051 -23.43 28.00 -11.09
N GLN A 1052 -22.18 28.10 -11.53
CA GLN A 1052 -21.05 27.71 -10.72
C GLN A 1052 -20.81 28.76 -9.63
N ILE A 1053 -20.61 28.29 -8.41
CA ILE A 1053 -20.27 29.13 -7.26
C ILE A 1053 -18.88 28.76 -6.75
N ARG A 1054 -18.20 29.70 -6.10
CA ARG A 1054 -16.94 29.41 -5.41
C ARG A 1054 -17.21 29.24 -3.93
N ILE A 1055 -16.64 28.19 -3.34
CA ILE A 1055 -16.65 27.96 -1.90
C ILE A 1055 -15.20 27.80 -1.45
N ASP A 1056 -14.76 28.56 -0.44
CA ASP A 1056 -13.43 28.40 0.14
C ASP A 1056 -13.36 27.19 1.08
N GLU A 1057 -12.20 26.97 1.68
CA GLU A 1057 -11.95 25.84 2.57
C GLU A 1057 -12.75 25.90 3.87
N THR A 1058 -13.25 27.07 4.27
CA THR A 1058 -14.05 27.28 5.48
C THR A 1058 -15.56 27.12 5.24
N GLY A 1059 -15.99 27.13 3.97
CA GLY A 1059 -17.41 27.06 3.60
C GLY A 1059 -18.01 28.40 3.19
N ARG A 1060 -17.21 29.46 3.05
CA ARG A 1060 -17.71 30.77 2.61
C ARG A 1060 -18.09 30.71 1.14
N VAL A 1061 -19.29 31.22 0.82
CA VAL A 1061 -19.86 31.20 -0.53
C VAL A 1061 -19.62 32.53 -1.25
N TRP A 1062 -19.18 32.45 -2.50
CA TRP A 1062 -19.23 33.53 -3.48
C TRP A 1062 -20.12 33.08 -4.64
N ASP A 1063 -21.34 33.63 -4.68
CA ASP A 1063 -22.31 33.40 -5.75
C ASP A 1063 -22.33 34.62 -6.68
N PRO A 1064 -21.91 34.49 -7.95
CA PRO A 1064 -21.95 35.60 -8.91
C PRO A 1064 -23.37 35.93 -9.39
N GLY A 1065 -24.38 35.17 -8.97
CA GLY A 1065 -25.76 35.26 -9.47
C GLY A 1065 -25.95 34.55 -10.82
N PRO A 1066 -27.22 34.39 -11.27
CA PRO A 1066 -27.53 33.82 -12.58
C PRO A 1066 -26.95 34.68 -13.72
N ARG A 1067 -26.23 34.05 -14.65
CA ARG A 1067 -25.77 34.72 -15.87
C ARG A 1067 -26.92 34.76 -16.89
N GLN A 1068 -27.23 35.94 -17.43
CA GLN A 1068 -28.19 36.13 -18.53
C GLN A 1068 -27.64 35.60 -19.86
#